data_AF-A0A243PJ36-F1
#
_entry.id   AF-A0A243PJ36-F1
#
_cell.length_a   1.000
_cell.length_b   1.000
_cell.length_c   1.000
_cell.angle_alpha   90.00
_cell.angle_beta   90.00
_cell.angle_gamma   90.00
#
_symmetry.space_group_name_H-M   'P 1'
#
loop_
_entity.id
_entity.type
_entity.pdbx_description
1 polymer ?
#
loop_
_entity_poly.entity_id
_entity_poly.type
_entity_poly.pdbx_seq_one_letter_code
_entity_poly.pdbx_strand_id
1 'polypeptide(L)'
;MDAATGVKNSMTDRTMAGHPFQRYRMALSVGIVILLAALGFVALDHLLQEVHLHQVRAAWHALPTTGLLAAAALTAISYLTLTLYDVSALRAIGRPLPYRTAALASFTSYTLSHNLGLSLLTGGSARYRIYTAAGLSLSDIARVVTIASATFWSGVFVLAGAMLVWRPQMMAIGALAGSTDLLRGLGIALLLAIAGLAVWAGRRGRTIRLRGWSVPVPPATGILAQIGIGTMDIAAASAALFVLVPGIGLDQWPAFFIGYTLAIIAVLITHVPGGIGVFEAVMLAALPGTGRPELVAALLAYRLIYYIAPLLLAVAIVLFQAGSRWHRPIARTLGGMRVVASGLAPMMMAALVFLGGAVLLVSGSLPTVPGRAATLSTLLPLPFTEISHLAGSLVGAALLILSSGLYRRLDGAFWLTRLLLIAGAAFSLLKGLDYEEAVVMLLIAGALQWTRPAFYRQTHLLAEAFSPGWLATVAVMVGLSIWIGFFAYKHVDYQNDLWWQFARRGDASRFLRASFAVAILLAGVAFLRLFRPAAPVRQDINAAIGPSEAAMALAQRTDANLALTGDKRFLLSATGQSFLMYQIRGHSWIVMGDPVGAESEWSDLLWTFREQVDAAQGRLLLYQISAAALPLAIELGLQITKYGEEAHVPLDRFTLDGPDAKPLRYAERRATREGATFDIVPAEKLAGVMDELADISAHWLAAKRHREKGFSVGRFDPAYMAHFDCAVVRVQGRIVAFANIWKTQDRSELSVDLMRHRDDMPYGTMDFLFVHLMQWGQAQGYGWFNLGMAPLSGLEARRLAPLWSRLGAMLYQHGNALYGFEGLRAYKEKFSPEWDARFVAGPQGLTFARTLIDLQALVGSGGG
;
A
#
# COMPACT_ATOMS: atom_id res chain seq x y z
N MET A 1 -4.60 43.97 -50.11
CA MET A 1 -3.74 42.98 -50.79
C MET A 1 -2.80 42.40 -49.75
N ASP A 2 -3.28 41.33 -49.11
CA ASP A 2 -2.64 40.01 -48.94
C ASP A 2 -1.11 39.92 -48.91
N ALA A 3 -0.45 38.99 -48.22
CA ALA A 3 -0.70 38.06 -47.13
C ALA A 3 0.60 37.23 -47.04
N ALA A 4 0.86 36.62 -45.87
CA ALA A 4 1.78 35.50 -45.64
C ALA A 4 3.29 35.88 -45.56
N THR A 5 4.08 35.45 -44.57
CA THR A 5 4.01 34.27 -43.70
C THR A 5 4.77 34.52 -42.38
N GLY A 6 4.05 34.46 -41.26
CA GLY A 6 4.61 34.05 -39.97
C GLY A 6 4.28 32.58 -39.73
N VAL A 7 5.02 31.96 -38.79
CA VAL A 7 4.86 30.62 -38.17
C VAL A 7 6.03 29.68 -38.46
N LYS A 8 6.96 29.60 -37.50
CA LYS A 8 7.63 28.36 -37.07
C LYS A 8 8.40 28.61 -35.76
N ASN A 9 7.67 28.68 -34.65
CA ASN A 9 8.23 28.53 -33.30
C ASN A 9 7.19 27.85 -32.41
N SER A 10 7.23 26.52 -32.35
CA SER A 10 6.44 25.71 -31.41
C SER A 10 6.94 24.26 -31.37
N MET A 11 8.21 24.04 -31.05
CA MET A 11 8.75 22.68 -30.86
C MET A 11 9.86 22.62 -29.80
N THR A 12 9.61 23.11 -28.57
CA THR A 12 10.54 22.87 -27.44
C THR A 12 9.90 22.95 -26.05
N ASP A 13 8.58 22.68 -25.94
CA ASP A 13 7.88 22.74 -24.64
C ASP A 13 7.16 21.42 -24.26
N ARG A 14 7.64 20.30 -24.81
CA ARG A 14 7.15 18.95 -24.47
C ARG A 14 8.29 18.09 -23.98
N THR A 15 8.57 18.11 -22.68
CA THR A 15 9.18 16.97 -21.94
C THR A 15 9.23 17.27 -20.44
N MET A 16 8.09 17.53 -19.80
CA MET A 16 7.82 17.20 -18.39
C MET A 16 6.30 17.16 -18.11
N ALA A 17 5.52 16.68 -19.07
CA ALA A 17 4.16 16.24 -18.80
C ALA A 17 4.25 14.83 -18.23
N GLY A 18 4.07 14.68 -16.91
CA GLY A 18 3.72 13.39 -16.34
C GLY A 18 2.57 12.81 -17.16
N HIS A 19 2.75 11.62 -17.73
CA HIS A 19 1.76 11.02 -18.64
C HIS A 19 0.34 11.21 -18.07
N PRO A 20 -0.60 11.84 -18.80
CA PRO A 20 -1.97 12.04 -18.32
C PRO A 20 -2.63 10.70 -17.95
N PHE A 21 -2.20 9.61 -18.59
CA PHE A 21 -2.56 8.25 -18.25
C PHE A 21 -2.32 7.87 -16.79
N GLN A 22 -1.26 8.34 -16.12
CA GLN A 22 -1.03 8.03 -14.70
C GLN A 22 -2.03 8.74 -13.77
N ARG A 23 -2.45 9.96 -14.12
CA ARG A 23 -3.41 10.74 -13.33
C ARG A 23 -4.82 10.17 -13.42
N TYR A 24 -5.21 9.62 -14.58
CA TYR A 24 -6.53 9.01 -14.80
C TYR A 24 -6.59 7.49 -14.61
N ARG A 25 -5.46 6.79 -14.50
CA ARG A 25 -5.41 5.31 -14.37
C ARG A 25 -6.32 4.79 -13.26
N MET A 26 -6.34 5.50 -12.14
CA MET A 26 -7.11 5.10 -10.96
C MET A 26 -8.62 5.30 -11.18
N ALA A 27 -9.03 6.45 -11.72
CA ALA A 27 -10.43 6.72 -12.05
C ALA A 27 -10.94 5.75 -13.13
N LEU A 28 -10.12 5.48 -14.15
CA LEU A 28 -10.41 4.51 -15.22
C LEU A 28 -10.59 3.11 -14.66
N SER A 29 -9.70 2.64 -13.77
CA SER A 29 -9.82 1.31 -13.17
C SER A 29 -11.11 1.15 -12.35
N VAL A 30 -11.52 2.19 -11.62
CA VAL A 30 -12.78 2.20 -10.86
C VAL A 30 -13.98 2.23 -11.79
N GLY A 31 -13.96 3.07 -12.83
CA GLY A 31 -15.00 3.12 -13.84
C GLY A 31 -15.22 1.78 -14.54
N ILE A 32 -14.13 1.06 -14.86
CA ILE A 32 -14.20 -0.28 -15.46
C ILE A 32 -14.86 -1.29 -14.50
N VAL A 33 -14.48 -1.32 -13.22
CA VAL A 33 -15.09 -2.24 -12.24
C VAL A 33 -16.59 -1.98 -12.09
N ILE A 34 -17.00 -0.70 -12.01
CA ILE A 34 -18.43 -0.32 -11.93
C ILE A 34 -19.17 -0.72 -13.20
N LEU A 35 -18.59 -0.48 -14.38
CA LEU A 35 -19.19 -0.86 -15.67
C LEU A 35 -19.38 -2.38 -15.77
N LEU A 36 -18.37 -3.18 -15.41
CA LEU A 36 -18.45 -4.63 -15.47
C LEU A 36 -19.46 -5.20 -14.46
N ALA A 37 -19.55 -4.61 -13.26
CA ALA A 37 -20.59 -4.96 -12.29
C ALA A 37 -22.00 -4.64 -12.83
N ALA A 38 -22.18 -3.46 -13.44
CA ALA A 38 -23.44 -3.07 -14.06
C ALA A 38 -23.86 -4.04 -15.18
N LEU A 39 -22.91 -4.44 -16.05
CA LEU A 39 -23.16 -5.45 -17.07
C LEU A 39 -23.58 -6.81 -16.46
N GLY A 40 -22.95 -7.22 -15.36
CA GLY A 40 -23.35 -8.42 -14.61
C GLY A 40 -24.78 -8.34 -14.09
N PHE A 41 -25.19 -7.20 -13.53
CA PHE A 41 -26.56 -6.99 -13.05
C PHE A 41 -27.58 -6.93 -14.19
N VAL A 42 -27.25 -6.30 -15.32
CA VAL A 42 -28.11 -6.30 -16.52
C VAL A 42 -28.28 -7.71 -17.06
N ALA A 43 -27.21 -8.50 -17.11
CA ALA A 43 -27.27 -9.90 -17.52
C ALA A 43 -28.16 -10.73 -16.57
N LEU A 44 -28.02 -10.54 -15.25
CA LEU A 44 -28.89 -11.19 -14.28
C LEU A 44 -30.36 -10.79 -14.43
N ASP A 45 -30.63 -9.50 -14.63
CA ASP A 45 -31.99 -9.01 -14.83
C ASP A 45 -32.65 -9.69 -16.02
N HIS A 46 -31.95 -9.71 -17.17
CA HIS A 46 -32.40 -10.39 -18.37
C HIS A 46 -32.58 -11.91 -18.18
N LEU A 47 -31.65 -12.58 -17.48
CA LEU A 47 -31.74 -14.03 -17.23
C LEU A 47 -32.83 -14.40 -16.22
N LEU A 48 -33.25 -13.47 -15.35
CA LEU A 48 -34.21 -13.73 -14.29
C LEU A 48 -35.56 -13.04 -14.51
N GLN A 49 -35.86 -12.52 -15.72
CA GLN A 49 -37.11 -11.82 -16.02
C GLN A 49 -38.35 -12.62 -15.61
N GLU A 50 -38.38 -13.93 -15.86
CA GLU A 50 -39.51 -14.81 -15.56
C GLU A 50 -39.50 -15.42 -14.14
N VAL A 51 -38.44 -15.21 -13.36
CA VAL A 51 -38.25 -15.88 -12.05
C VAL A 51 -38.85 -15.06 -10.91
N HIS A 52 -39.74 -15.63 -10.10
CA HIS A 52 -40.32 -14.90 -8.96
C HIS A 52 -39.57 -15.17 -7.64
N LEU A 53 -39.50 -14.18 -6.75
CA LEU A 53 -38.85 -14.30 -5.44
C LEU A 53 -39.44 -15.44 -4.59
N HIS A 54 -40.76 -15.65 -4.63
CA HIS A 54 -41.41 -16.72 -3.88
C HIS A 54 -40.99 -18.11 -4.37
N GLN A 55 -40.68 -18.27 -5.66
CA GLN A 55 -40.18 -19.53 -6.23
C GLN A 55 -38.75 -19.80 -5.74
N VAL A 56 -37.90 -18.76 -5.71
CA VAL A 56 -36.54 -18.87 -5.14
C VAL A 56 -36.60 -19.23 -3.66
N ARG A 57 -37.54 -18.63 -2.91
CA ARG A 57 -37.75 -18.95 -1.49
C ARG A 57 -38.25 -20.38 -1.28
N ALA A 58 -39.17 -20.85 -2.12
CA ALA A 58 -39.64 -22.23 -2.08
C ALA A 58 -38.50 -23.21 -2.40
N ALA A 59 -37.72 -22.93 -3.44
CA ALA A 59 -36.55 -23.72 -3.81
C ALA A 59 -35.49 -23.75 -2.70
N TRP A 60 -35.26 -22.62 -2.00
CA TRP A 60 -34.39 -22.55 -0.84
C TRP A 60 -34.82 -23.51 0.27
N HIS A 61 -36.11 -23.52 0.62
CA HIS A 61 -36.65 -24.41 1.63
C HIS A 61 -36.69 -25.88 1.18
N ALA A 62 -36.67 -26.14 -0.13
CA ALA A 62 -36.61 -27.47 -0.71
C ALA A 62 -35.17 -28.04 -0.79
N LEU A 63 -34.13 -27.26 -0.46
CA LEU A 63 -32.75 -27.74 -0.49
C LEU A 63 -32.55 -28.91 0.49
N PRO A 64 -32.03 -30.06 0.02
CA PRO A 64 -31.85 -31.22 0.88
C PRO A 64 -30.74 -30.95 1.91
N THR A 65 -31.00 -31.30 3.17
CA THR A 65 -30.02 -31.16 4.26
C THR A 65 -28.75 -31.97 4.00
N THR A 66 -28.87 -33.13 3.35
CA THR A 66 -27.73 -33.94 2.89
C THR A 66 -26.87 -33.20 1.88
N GLY A 67 -27.48 -32.46 0.95
CA GLY A 67 -26.77 -31.59 -0.01
C GLY A 67 -26.02 -30.45 0.69
N LEU A 68 -26.65 -29.81 1.68
CA LEU A 68 -26.01 -28.76 2.49
C LEU A 68 -24.80 -29.28 3.29
N LEU A 69 -24.93 -30.46 3.92
CA LEU A 69 -23.83 -31.10 4.66
C LEU A 69 -22.70 -31.55 3.73
N ALA A 70 -23.03 -32.12 2.57
CA ALA A 70 -22.05 -32.50 1.56
C ALA A 70 -21.29 -31.27 1.02
N ALA A 71 -22.00 -30.18 0.73
CA ALA A 71 -21.39 -28.92 0.30
C ALA A 71 -20.45 -28.34 1.38
N ALA A 72 -20.83 -28.42 2.66
CA ALA A 72 -19.98 -27.99 3.76
C ALA A 72 -18.71 -28.86 3.90
N ALA A 73 -18.83 -30.18 3.76
CA ALA A 73 -17.68 -31.09 3.79
C ALA A 73 -16.72 -30.85 2.61
N LEU A 74 -17.26 -30.68 1.40
CA LEU A 74 -16.47 -30.36 0.20
C LEU A 74 -15.80 -28.99 0.31
N THR A 75 -16.48 -28.01 0.90
CA THR A 75 -15.88 -26.71 1.23
C THR A 75 -14.71 -26.87 2.19
N ALA A 76 -14.85 -27.68 3.24
CA ALA A 76 -13.76 -27.94 4.17
C ALA A 76 -12.56 -28.59 3.46
N ILE A 77 -12.80 -29.55 2.56
CA ILE A 77 -11.74 -30.17 1.74
C ILE A 77 -11.04 -29.11 0.86
N SER A 78 -11.79 -28.27 0.16
CA SER A 78 -11.21 -27.20 -0.66
C SER A 78 -10.35 -26.25 0.19
N TYR A 79 -10.86 -25.73 1.30
CA TYR A 79 -10.11 -24.80 2.15
C TYR A 79 -8.90 -25.44 2.85
N LEU A 80 -8.97 -26.73 3.21
CA LEU A 80 -7.79 -27.48 3.66
C LEU A 80 -6.75 -27.59 2.55
N THR A 81 -7.20 -27.84 1.32
CA THR A 81 -6.32 -27.92 0.15
C THR A 81 -5.68 -26.57 -0.17
N LEU A 82 -6.41 -25.47 -0.04
CA LEU A 82 -5.88 -24.10 -0.16
C LEU A 82 -4.72 -23.85 0.81
N THR A 83 -4.71 -24.43 2.02
CA THR A 83 -3.55 -24.30 2.92
C THR A 83 -2.26 -24.89 2.33
N LEU A 84 -2.39 -25.93 1.48
CA LEU A 84 -1.25 -26.60 0.84
C LEU A 84 -0.67 -25.80 -0.33
N TYR A 85 -1.41 -24.86 -0.91
CA TYR A 85 -0.91 -23.97 -1.97
C TYR A 85 0.32 -23.21 -1.48
N ASP A 86 0.18 -22.51 -0.36
CA ASP A 86 1.26 -21.70 0.22
C ASP A 86 2.38 -22.58 0.77
N VAL A 87 2.06 -23.74 1.36
CA VAL A 87 3.08 -24.71 1.82
C VAL A 87 3.95 -25.19 0.66
N SER A 88 3.32 -25.54 -0.48
CA SER A 88 4.03 -25.96 -1.68
C SER A 88 4.89 -24.82 -2.26
N ALA A 89 4.35 -23.61 -2.28
CA ALA A 89 5.02 -22.43 -2.81
C ALA A 89 6.23 -22.01 -1.95
N LEU A 90 6.10 -22.04 -0.62
CA LEU A 90 7.18 -21.76 0.33
C LEU A 90 8.32 -22.76 0.21
N ARG A 91 8.01 -24.05 0.00
CA ARG A 91 9.02 -25.08 -0.29
C ARG A 91 9.71 -24.84 -1.63
N ALA A 92 8.95 -24.47 -2.67
CA ALA A 92 9.49 -24.20 -4.00
C ALA A 92 10.47 -23.01 -4.04
N ILE A 93 10.28 -22.01 -3.18
CA ILE A 93 11.21 -20.87 -3.06
C ILE A 93 12.38 -21.11 -2.09
N GLY A 94 12.46 -22.28 -1.46
CA GLY A 94 13.52 -22.61 -0.50
C GLY A 94 13.39 -21.88 0.85
N ARG A 95 12.18 -21.43 1.22
CA ARG A 95 11.89 -20.73 2.48
C ARG A 95 10.73 -21.42 3.22
N PRO A 96 10.87 -22.68 3.65
CA PRO A 96 9.79 -23.38 4.34
C PRO A 96 9.46 -22.71 5.68
N LEU A 97 8.18 -22.52 5.95
CA LEU A 97 7.66 -22.06 7.24
C LEU A 97 6.86 -23.19 7.93
N PRO A 98 6.64 -23.11 9.25
CA PRO A 98 5.75 -24.02 9.95
C PRO A 98 4.36 -24.06 9.30
N TYR A 99 3.76 -25.26 9.20
CA TYR A 99 2.45 -25.44 8.56
C TYR A 99 1.39 -24.48 9.12
N ARG A 100 1.38 -24.25 10.45
CA ARG A 100 0.43 -23.34 11.10
C ARG A 100 0.52 -21.90 10.56
N THR A 101 1.72 -21.40 10.30
CA THR A 101 1.92 -20.04 9.77
C THR A 101 1.46 -19.95 8.31
N ALA A 102 1.84 -20.94 7.48
CA ALA A 102 1.43 -21.01 6.09
C ALA A 102 -0.10 -21.22 5.95
N ALA A 103 -0.70 -22.06 6.79
CA ALA A 103 -2.13 -22.33 6.82
C ALA A 103 -2.91 -21.09 7.25
N LEU A 104 -2.48 -20.37 8.30
CA LEU A 104 -3.12 -19.11 8.71
C LEU A 104 -3.01 -18.05 7.59
N ALA A 105 -1.84 -17.93 6.96
CA ALA A 105 -1.62 -17.02 5.84
C ALA A 105 -2.50 -17.32 4.64
N SER A 106 -2.51 -18.57 4.19
CA SER A 106 -3.32 -19.02 3.08
C SER A 106 -4.81 -18.84 3.38
N PHE A 107 -5.29 -19.42 4.50
CA PHE A 107 -6.70 -19.41 4.87
C PHE A 107 -7.26 -17.99 4.95
N THR A 108 -6.62 -17.11 5.71
CA THR A 108 -7.08 -15.71 5.85
C THR A 108 -6.97 -14.92 4.54
N SER A 109 -5.94 -15.16 3.72
CA SER A 109 -5.82 -14.53 2.41
C SER A 109 -6.92 -14.96 1.44
N TYR A 110 -7.24 -16.25 1.35
CA TYR A 110 -8.25 -16.75 0.42
C TYR A 110 -9.66 -16.37 0.86
N THR A 111 -10.00 -16.47 2.16
CA THR A 111 -11.30 -16.02 2.66
C THR A 111 -11.55 -14.54 2.39
N LEU A 112 -10.53 -13.68 2.55
CA LEU A 112 -10.63 -12.27 2.18
C LEU A 112 -10.73 -12.06 0.67
N SER A 113 -9.91 -12.76 -0.12
CA SER A 113 -9.88 -12.63 -1.58
C SER A 113 -11.22 -13.01 -2.21
N HIS A 114 -11.84 -14.09 -1.74
CA HIS A 114 -13.13 -14.56 -2.25
C HIS A 114 -14.27 -13.57 -1.99
N ASN A 115 -14.21 -12.77 -0.91
CA ASN A 115 -15.32 -11.92 -0.49
C ASN A 115 -15.15 -10.44 -0.89
N LEU A 116 -13.96 -9.86 -0.74
CA LEU A 116 -13.79 -8.40 -0.83
C LEU A 116 -13.34 -7.89 -2.22
N GLY A 117 -13.02 -8.79 -3.15
CA GLY A 117 -12.45 -8.42 -4.45
C GLY A 117 -11.09 -7.73 -4.33
N LEU A 118 -10.55 -7.25 -5.46
CA LEU A 118 -9.24 -6.59 -5.53
C LEU A 118 -8.15 -7.41 -4.80
N SER A 119 -8.00 -8.67 -5.18
CA SER A 119 -7.15 -9.69 -4.53
C SER A 119 -5.72 -9.22 -4.24
N LEU A 120 -5.17 -8.31 -5.06
CA LEU A 120 -3.86 -7.69 -4.83
C LEU A 120 -3.81 -6.76 -3.61
N LEU A 121 -4.91 -6.09 -3.26
CA LEU A 121 -5.01 -5.11 -2.17
C LEU A 121 -5.55 -5.72 -0.88
N THR A 122 -6.47 -6.68 -0.95
CA THR A 122 -7.13 -7.27 0.24
C THR A 122 -6.49 -8.61 0.64
N GLY A 123 -6.53 -9.61 -0.24
CA GLY A 123 -5.95 -10.93 -0.01
C GLY A 123 -4.43 -10.95 0.14
N GLY A 124 -3.73 -10.20 -0.72
CA GLY A 124 -2.28 -10.03 -0.65
C GLY A 124 -1.80 -9.35 0.63
N SER A 125 -2.65 -8.54 1.26
CA SER A 125 -2.28 -7.81 2.49
C SER A 125 -2.19 -8.71 3.73
N ALA A 126 -3.03 -9.76 3.82
CA ALA A 126 -2.95 -10.75 4.89
C ALA A 126 -1.66 -11.57 4.80
N ARG A 127 -1.40 -12.17 3.63
CA ARG A 127 -0.14 -12.86 3.32
C ARG A 127 1.08 -11.97 3.54
N TYR A 128 1.02 -10.71 3.08
CA TYR A 128 2.10 -9.75 3.30
C TYR A 128 2.40 -9.58 4.79
N ARG A 129 1.39 -9.27 5.62
CA ARG A 129 1.59 -9.06 7.07
C ARG A 129 2.09 -10.30 7.80
N ILE A 130 1.58 -11.48 7.44
CA ILE A 130 1.94 -12.74 8.11
C ILE A 130 3.36 -13.15 7.73
N TYR A 131 3.73 -13.04 6.45
CA TYR A 131 5.04 -13.45 5.96
C TYR A 131 6.15 -12.44 6.24
N THR A 132 5.88 -11.14 6.24
CA THR A 132 6.89 -10.16 6.70
C THR A 132 7.19 -10.32 8.18
N ALA A 133 6.18 -10.59 9.01
CA ALA A 133 6.39 -10.94 10.42
C ALA A 133 7.16 -12.26 10.62
N ALA A 134 7.11 -13.16 9.63
CA ALA A 134 7.91 -14.38 9.59
C ALA A 134 9.28 -14.22 8.90
N GLY A 135 9.67 -12.99 8.54
CA GLY A 135 11.00 -12.67 7.98
C GLY A 135 11.14 -12.81 6.45
N LEU A 136 10.04 -12.94 5.71
CA LEU A 136 10.08 -13.02 4.24
C LEU A 136 10.09 -11.62 3.60
N SER A 137 10.85 -11.49 2.51
CA SER A 137 10.90 -10.26 1.71
C SER A 137 9.67 -10.12 0.80
N LEU A 138 9.39 -8.89 0.32
CA LEU A 138 8.32 -8.65 -0.66
C LEU A 138 8.51 -9.48 -1.94
N SER A 139 9.75 -9.70 -2.38
CA SER A 139 10.05 -10.57 -3.53
C SER A 139 9.72 -12.03 -3.26
N ASP A 140 9.95 -12.52 -2.05
CA ASP A 140 9.61 -13.89 -1.68
C ASP A 140 8.09 -14.07 -1.63
N ILE A 141 7.38 -13.11 -1.05
CA ILE A 141 5.91 -13.08 -1.03
C ILE A 141 5.34 -13.05 -2.46
N ALA A 142 5.90 -12.23 -3.35
CA ALA A 142 5.48 -12.19 -4.75
C ALA A 142 5.71 -13.53 -5.48
N ARG A 143 6.82 -14.22 -5.20
CA ARG A 143 7.07 -15.58 -5.71
C ARG A 143 6.07 -16.58 -5.15
N VAL A 144 5.77 -16.53 -3.85
CA VAL A 144 4.74 -17.39 -3.23
C VAL A 144 3.39 -17.18 -3.92
N VAL A 145 2.96 -15.93 -4.10
CA VAL A 145 1.70 -15.60 -4.80
C VAL A 145 1.71 -16.12 -6.23
N THR A 146 2.81 -15.97 -6.95
CA THR A 146 2.94 -16.41 -8.34
C THR A 146 2.84 -17.94 -8.46
N ILE A 147 3.52 -18.68 -7.58
CA ILE A 147 3.50 -20.14 -7.57
C ILE A 147 2.13 -20.67 -7.11
N ALA A 148 1.49 -20.03 -6.13
CA ALA A 148 0.14 -20.35 -5.72
C ALA A 148 -0.88 -20.11 -6.87
N SER A 149 -0.75 -19.01 -7.62
CA SER A 149 -1.56 -18.77 -8.81
C SER A 149 -1.31 -19.81 -9.90
N ALA A 150 -0.06 -20.23 -10.12
CA ALA A 150 0.25 -21.31 -11.06
C ALA A 150 -0.39 -22.65 -10.63
N THR A 151 -0.41 -22.93 -9.32
CA THR A 151 -1.07 -24.11 -8.75
C THR A 151 -2.57 -24.10 -9.05
N PHE A 152 -3.24 -22.96 -8.82
CA PHE A 152 -4.67 -22.77 -9.15
C PHE A 152 -4.94 -23.05 -10.63
N TRP A 153 -4.19 -22.39 -11.52
CA TRP A 153 -4.38 -22.55 -12.97
C TRP A 153 -4.07 -23.95 -13.47
N SER A 154 -3.08 -24.63 -12.88
CA SER A 154 -2.79 -26.02 -13.22
C SER A 154 -3.98 -26.95 -12.93
N GLY A 155 -4.64 -26.76 -11.79
CA GLY A 155 -5.86 -27.50 -11.44
C GLY A 155 -7.00 -27.23 -12.42
N VAL A 156 -7.24 -25.95 -12.74
CA VAL A 156 -8.24 -25.53 -13.73
C VAL A 156 -7.98 -26.15 -15.09
N PHE A 157 -6.76 -26.04 -15.63
CA PHE A 157 -6.47 -26.53 -16.98
C PHE A 157 -6.48 -28.05 -17.07
N VAL A 158 -6.03 -28.78 -16.04
CA VAL A 158 -6.09 -30.25 -16.02
C VAL A 158 -7.55 -30.73 -15.98
N LEU A 159 -8.37 -30.18 -15.09
CA LEU A 159 -9.77 -30.58 -15.02
C LEU A 159 -10.56 -30.16 -16.26
N ALA A 160 -10.40 -28.91 -16.74
CA ALA A 160 -11.06 -28.45 -17.96
C ALA A 160 -10.64 -29.30 -19.16
N GLY A 161 -9.34 -29.60 -19.31
CA GLY A 161 -8.83 -30.49 -20.35
C GLY A 161 -9.42 -31.89 -20.26
N ALA A 162 -9.48 -32.48 -19.07
CA ALA A 162 -10.09 -33.80 -18.86
C ALA A 162 -11.59 -33.81 -19.20
N MET A 163 -12.34 -32.80 -18.79
CA MET A 163 -13.78 -32.67 -19.09
C MET A 163 -14.05 -32.49 -20.58
N LEU A 164 -13.22 -31.70 -21.28
CA LEU A 164 -13.26 -31.52 -22.74
C LEU A 164 -12.98 -32.81 -23.51
N VAL A 165 -12.13 -33.69 -22.97
CA VAL A 165 -11.83 -34.99 -23.60
C VAL A 165 -12.95 -36.00 -23.36
N TRP A 166 -13.49 -36.05 -22.14
CA TRP A 166 -14.44 -37.09 -21.73
C TRP A 166 -15.79 -36.98 -22.44
N ARG A 167 -16.47 -35.83 -22.36
CA ARG A 167 -17.81 -35.61 -22.94
C ARG A 167 -17.95 -34.22 -23.59
N PRO A 168 -17.21 -33.94 -24.69
CA PRO A 168 -17.28 -32.66 -25.41
C PRO A 168 -18.69 -32.32 -25.93
N GLN A 169 -19.49 -33.35 -26.22
CA GLN A 169 -20.86 -33.24 -26.76
C GLN A 169 -21.89 -32.57 -25.82
N MET A 170 -21.60 -32.47 -24.52
CA MET A 170 -22.52 -31.85 -23.55
C MET A 170 -22.30 -30.33 -23.41
N MET A 171 -21.38 -29.75 -24.20
CA MET A 171 -21.05 -28.34 -24.15
C MET A 171 -21.83 -27.54 -25.21
N ALA A 172 -22.79 -26.74 -24.75
CA ALA A 172 -23.64 -25.90 -25.60
C ALA A 172 -23.33 -24.39 -25.44
N ILE A 173 -22.06 -24.01 -25.31
CA ILE A 173 -21.67 -22.61 -25.04
C ILE A 173 -21.21 -21.91 -26.33
N GLY A 174 -22.07 -21.03 -26.86
CA GLY A 174 -21.76 -20.07 -27.93
C GLY A 174 -21.46 -20.68 -29.30
N ALA A 175 -20.71 -19.93 -30.14
CA ALA A 175 -20.39 -20.30 -31.53
C ALA A 175 -19.49 -21.55 -31.70
N LEU A 176 -18.99 -22.12 -30.59
CA LEU A 176 -18.25 -23.39 -30.55
C LEU A 176 -19.16 -24.61 -30.34
N ALA A 177 -20.45 -24.39 -30.09
CA ALA A 177 -21.45 -25.45 -29.99
C ALA A 177 -21.58 -26.17 -31.34
N GLY A 178 -21.02 -27.38 -31.43
CA GLY A 178 -21.14 -28.25 -32.61
C GLY A 178 -19.84 -28.89 -33.11
N SER A 179 -18.67 -28.34 -32.78
CA SER A 179 -17.37 -28.92 -33.19
C SER A 179 -16.75 -29.78 -32.08
N THR A 180 -17.34 -30.95 -31.87
CA THR A 180 -16.94 -31.93 -30.84
C THR A 180 -15.44 -32.29 -30.95
N ASP A 181 -14.93 -32.41 -32.18
CA ASP A 181 -13.52 -32.74 -32.43
C ASP A 181 -12.57 -31.59 -32.09
N LEU A 182 -12.98 -30.34 -32.34
CA LEU A 182 -12.19 -29.17 -31.95
C LEU A 182 -12.11 -29.06 -30.42
N LEU A 183 -13.23 -29.24 -29.72
CA LEU A 183 -13.26 -29.19 -28.25
C LEU A 183 -12.41 -30.31 -27.63
N ARG A 184 -12.51 -31.53 -28.16
CA ARG A 184 -11.65 -32.65 -27.74
C ARG A 184 -10.18 -32.38 -28.04
N GLY A 185 -9.86 -31.85 -29.23
CA GLY A 185 -8.51 -31.47 -29.63
C GLY A 185 -7.90 -30.41 -28.71
N LEU A 186 -8.67 -29.38 -28.35
CA LEU A 186 -8.27 -28.37 -27.37
C LEU A 186 -8.02 -28.98 -25.98
N GLY A 187 -8.88 -29.90 -25.54
CA GLY A 187 -8.70 -30.63 -24.28
C GLY A 187 -7.40 -31.44 -24.26
N ILE A 188 -7.11 -32.19 -25.33
CA ILE A 188 -5.86 -32.94 -25.48
C ILE A 188 -4.66 -32.00 -25.49
N ALA A 189 -4.72 -30.90 -26.24
CA ALA A 189 -3.64 -29.92 -26.32
C ALA A 189 -3.32 -29.29 -24.95
N LEU A 190 -4.34 -28.98 -24.14
CA LEU A 190 -4.16 -28.47 -22.77
C LEU A 190 -3.46 -29.51 -21.87
N LEU A 191 -3.90 -30.76 -21.91
CA LEU A 191 -3.29 -31.83 -21.11
C LEU A 191 -1.84 -32.09 -21.53
N LEU A 192 -1.55 -32.12 -22.84
CA LEU A 192 -0.20 -32.27 -23.37
C LEU A 192 0.70 -31.09 -23.00
N ALA A 193 0.19 -29.86 -22.99
CA ALA A 193 0.95 -28.69 -22.59
C ALA A 193 1.38 -28.76 -21.11
N ILE A 194 0.48 -29.20 -20.22
CA ILE A 194 0.77 -29.36 -18.79
C ILE A 194 1.73 -30.53 -18.54
N ALA A 195 1.54 -31.66 -19.22
CA ALA A 195 2.47 -32.79 -19.17
C ALA A 195 3.86 -32.37 -19.69
N GLY A 196 3.91 -31.64 -20.80
CA GLY A 196 5.12 -31.07 -21.37
C GLY A 196 5.83 -30.11 -20.42
N LEU A 197 5.09 -29.31 -19.65
CA LEU A 197 5.66 -28.44 -18.60
C LEU A 197 6.35 -29.25 -17.50
N ALA A 198 5.73 -30.33 -17.03
CA ALA A 198 6.31 -31.22 -16.02
C ALA A 198 7.58 -31.92 -16.54
N VAL A 199 7.56 -32.39 -17.79
CA VAL A 199 8.73 -32.99 -18.46
C VAL A 199 9.84 -31.97 -18.63
N TRP A 200 9.51 -30.77 -19.11
CA TRP A 200 10.45 -29.68 -19.30
C TRP A 200 11.14 -29.28 -18.00
N ALA A 201 10.40 -29.16 -16.89
CA ALA A 201 10.96 -28.82 -15.58
C ALA A 201 12.00 -29.83 -15.09
N GLY A 202 11.85 -31.12 -15.44
CA GLY A 202 12.80 -32.19 -15.10
C GLY A 202 12.90 -32.49 -13.60
N ARG A 203 13.82 -33.39 -13.22
CA ARG A 203 13.94 -33.90 -11.83
C ARG A 203 14.50 -32.88 -10.83
N ARG A 204 15.31 -31.92 -11.29
CA ARG A 204 15.96 -30.91 -10.44
C ARG A 204 15.21 -29.58 -10.38
N GLY A 205 14.12 -29.44 -11.14
CA GLY A 205 13.46 -28.14 -11.35
C GLY A 205 14.31 -27.21 -12.23
N ARG A 206 13.75 -26.03 -12.52
CA ARG A 206 14.41 -24.99 -13.33
C ARG A 206 14.22 -23.63 -12.69
N THR A 207 14.94 -22.62 -13.17
CA THR A 207 14.70 -21.22 -12.78
C THR A 207 14.44 -20.40 -14.02
N ILE A 208 13.27 -19.78 -14.11
CA ILE A 208 12.97 -18.82 -15.18
C ILE A 208 13.50 -17.46 -14.73
N ARG A 209 14.36 -16.84 -15.57
CA ARG A 209 14.89 -15.49 -15.34
C ARG A 209 14.30 -14.56 -16.38
N LEU A 210 13.50 -13.59 -15.94
CA LEU A 210 12.83 -12.61 -16.79
C LEU A 210 13.09 -11.22 -16.21
N ARG A 211 13.84 -10.39 -16.95
CA ARG A 211 14.10 -8.96 -16.63
C ARG A 211 14.36 -8.69 -15.14
N GLY A 212 15.39 -9.35 -14.59
CA GLY A 212 15.82 -9.15 -13.20
C GLY A 212 14.98 -9.87 -12.14
N TRP A 213 13.85 -10.48 -12.51
CA TRP A 213 13.04 -11.34 -11.66
C TRP A 213 13.39 -12.81 -11.92
N SER A 214 13.47 -13.60 -10.84
CA SER A 214 13.72 -15.04 -10.91
C SER A 214 12.64 -15.78 -10.16
N VAL A 215 11.94 -16.68 -10.87
CA VAL A 215 10.92 -17.55 -10.30
C VAL A 215 11.40 -18.99 -10.41
N PRO A 216 11.51 -19.71 -9.28
CA PRO A 216 11.84 -21.13 -9.31
C PRO A 216 10.64 -21.90 -9.86
N VAL A 217 10.92 -22.76 -10.85
CA VAL A 217 10.00 -23.77 -11.35
C VAL A 217 10.27 -25.04 -10.53
N PRO A 218 9.26 -25.56 -9.80
CA PRO A 218 9.42 -26.79 -9.02
C PRO A 218 9.90 -27.96 -9.88
N PRO A 219 10.55 -28.98 -9.29
CA PRO A 219 10.84 -30.22 -9.99
C PRO A 219 9.54 -30.89 -10.46
N ALA A 220 9.62 -31.81 -11.41
CA ALA A 220 8.46 -32.52 -11.97
C ALA A 220 7.56 -33.12 -10.87
N THR A 221 8.14 -33.67 -9.80
CA THR A 221 7.40 -34.17 -8.63
C THR A 221 6.64 -33.05 -7.89
N GLY A 222 7.23 -31.86 -7.78
CA GLY A 222 6.59 -30.68 -7.23
C GLY A 222 5.45 -30.15 -8.12
N ILE A 223 5.63 -30.18 -9.45
CA ILE A 223 4.58 -29.81 -10.41
C ILE A 223 3.42 -30.80 -10.34
N LEU A 224 3.69 -32.11 -10.29
CA LEU A 224 2.65 -33.13 -10.13
C LEU A 224 1.90 -32.96 -8.79
N ALA A 225 2.62 -32.65 -7.71
CA ALA A 225 1.99 -32.33 -6.43
C ALA A 225 1.11 -31.08 -6.52
N GLN A 226 1.56 -30.02 -7.20
CA GLN A 226 0.78 -28.80 -7.42
C GLN A 226 -0.46 -29.05 -8.29
N ILE A 227 -0.34 -29.85 -9.33
CA ILE A 227 -1.48 -30.31 -10.14
C ILE A 227 -2.47 -31.05 -9.24
N GLY A 228 -2.02 -32.02 -8.44
CA GLY A 228 -2.90 -32.77 -7.54
C GLY A 228 -3.60 -31.87 -6.52
N ILE A 229 -2.88 -30.94 -5.91
CA ILE A 229 -3.43 -29.94 -4.97
C ILE A 229 -4.47 -29.05 -5.68
N GLY A 230 -4.12 -28.47 -6.83
CA GLY A 230 -5.02 -27.59 -7.58
C GLY A 230 -6.26 -28.32 -8.10
N THR A 231 -6.10 -29.54 -8.61
CA THR A 231 -7.21 -30.37 -9.08
C THR A 231 -8.13 -30.76 -7.93
N MET A 232 -7.60 -31.17 -6.78
CA MET A 232 -8.44 -31.53 -5.61
C MET A 232 -9.24 -30.33 -5.10
N ASP A 233 -8.62 -29.15 -5.04
CA ASP A 233 -9.29 -27.91 -4.63
C ASP A 233 -10.43 -27.53 -5.58
N ILE A 234 -10.14 -27.38 -6.88
CA ILE A 234 -11.13 -26.93 -7.85
C ILE A 234 -12.25 -27.97 -8.07
N ALA A 235 -11.92 -29.26 -8.00
CA ALA A 235 -12.92 -30.32 -7.99
C ALA A 235 -13.83 -30.22 -6.76
N ALA A 236 -13.27 -30.05 -5.55
CA ALA A 236 -14.07 -29.91 -4.33
C ALA A 236 -14.92 -28.64 -4.32
N ALA A 237 -14.38 -27.51 -4.78
CA ALA A 237 -15.09 -26.24 -4.87
C ALA A 237 -16.27 -26.30 -5.86
N SER A 238 -16.05 -26.85 -7.06
CA SER A 238 -17.12 -27.04 -8.05
C SER A 238 -18.15 -28.07 -7.57
N ALA A 239 -17.70 -29.18 -6.97
CA ALA A 239 -18.59 -30.20 -6.42
C ALA A 239 -19.47 -29.65 -5.30
N ALA A 240 -18.97 -28.72 -4.48
CA ALA A 240 -19.74 -28.10 -3.41
C ALA A 240 -20.96 -27.31 -3.93
N LEU A 241 -20.87 -26.68 -5.10
CA LEU A 241 -22.04 -26.09 -5.77
C LEU A 241 -22.88 -27.16 -6.49
N PHE A 242 -22.22 -28.12 -7.16
CA PHE A 242 -22.90 -29.17 -7.93
C PHE A 242 -23.91 -29.96 -7.07
N VAL A 243 -23.53 -30.37 -5.86
CA VAL A 243 -24.40 -31.13 -4.95
C VAL A 243 -25.60 -30.33 -4.41
N LEU A 244 -25.59 -29.01 -4.57
CA LEU A 244 -26.70 -28.13 -4.16
C LEU A 244 -27.72 -27.93 -5.29
N VAL A 245 -27.35 -28.20 -6.54
CA VAL A 245 -28.26 -28.05 -7.68
C VAL A 245 -29.18 -29.27 -7.74
N PRO A 246 -30.50 -29.12 -7.53
CA PRO A 246 -31.42 -30.25 -7.52
C PRO A 246 -31.61 -30.80 -8.94
N GLY A 247 -31.68 -32.13 -9.06
CA GLY A 247 -31.97 -32.82 -10.32
C GLY A 247 -30.81 -32.90 -11.32
N ILE A 248 -29.61 -32.42 -10.97
CA ILE A 248 -28.43 -32.54 -11.84
C ILE A 248 -27.80 -33.93 -11.71
N GLY A 249 -27.65 -34.63 -12.84
CA GLY A 249 -26.99 -35.94 -12.89
C GLY A 249 -25.47 -35.80 -13.03
N LEU A 250 -24.72 -36.82 -12.59
CA LEU A 250 -23.24 -36.87 -12.71
C LEU A 250 -22.76 -36.79 -14.16
N ASP A 251 -23.60 -37.17 -15.13
CA ASP A 251 -23.35 -37.03 -16.55
C ASP A 251 -23.21 -35.56 -16.98
N GLN A 252 -23.90 -34.63 -16.32
CA GLN A 252 -23.86 -33.19 -16.64
C GLN A 252 -22.69 -32.46 -15.97
N TRP A 253 -21.93 -33.14 -15.11
CA TRP A 253 -20.81 -32.53 -14.39
C TRP A 253 -19.74 -31.91 -15.30
N PRO A 254 -19.35 -32.48 -16.46
CA PRO A 254 -18.40 -31.83 -17.38
C PRO A 254 -18.86 -30.45 -17.86
N ALA A 255 -20.12 -30.30 -18.27
CA ALA A 255 -20.67 -29.02 -18.72
C ALA A 255 -20.77 -28.03 -17.55
N PHE A 256 -21.25 -28.50 -16.39
CA PHE A 256 -21.30 -27.72 -15.17
C PHE A 256 -19.91 -27.20 -14.76
N PHE A 257 -18.89 -28.05 -14.79
CA PHE A 257 -17.52 -27.70 -14.40
C PHE A 257 -16.92 -26.62 -15.31
N ILE A 258 -17.14 -26.72 -16.62
CA ILE A 258 -16.70 -25.71 -17.58
C ILE A 258 -17.43 -24.39 -17.34
N GLY A 259 -18.75 -24.41 -17.13
CA GLY A 259 -19.53 -23.23 -16.73
C GLY A 259 -19.00 -22.58 -15.45
N TYR A 260 -18.75 -23.38 -14.42
CA TYR A 260 -18.17 -22.96 -13.15
C TYR A 260 -16.79 -22.32 -13.31
N THR A 261 -15.94 -22.93 -14.14
CA THR A 261 -14.60 -22.41 -14.46
C THR A 261 -14.70 -21.06 -15.19
N LEU A 262 -15.57 -20.95 -16.20
CA LEU A 262 -15.81 -19.69 -16.91
C LEU A 262 -16.32 -18.60 -15.98
N ALA A 263 -17.21 -18.94 -15.04
CA ALA A 263 -17.72 -18.02 -14.04
C ALA A 263 -16.60 -17.50 -13.13
N ILE A 264 -15.72 -18.37 -12.63
CA ILE A 264 -14.56 -17.94 -11.83
C ILE A 264 -13.61 -17.06 -12.67
N ILE A 265 -13.32 -17.43 -13.92
CA ILE A 265 -12.45 -16.64 -14.80
C ILE A 265 -13.04 -15.24 -15.03
N ALA A 266 -14.35 -15.14 -15.29
CA ALA A 266 -15.03 -13.87 -15.44
C ALA A 266 -14.93 -13.02 -14.16
N VAL A 267 -15.09 -13.62 -12.99
CA VAL A 267 -14.89 -12.92 -11.71
C VAL A 267 -13.44 -12.43 -11.55
N LEU A 268 -12.44 -13.24 -11.90
CA LEU A 268 -11.02 -12.84 -11.80
C LEU A 268 -10.69 -11.65 -12.72
N ILE A 269 -11.22 -11.64 -13.94
CA ILE A 269 -10.99 -10.57 -14.93
C ILE A 269 -11.70 -9.28 -14.52
N THR A 270 -12.95 -9.40 -14.06
CA THR A 270 -13.79 -8.23 -13.75
C THR A 270 -13.40 -7.54 -12.45
N HIS A 271 -12.69 -8.25 -11.56
CA HIS A 271 -12.32 -7.77 -10.22
C HIS A 271 -13.50 -7.28 -9.36
N VAL A 272 -14.73 -7.66 -9.72
CA VAL A 272 -15.94 -7.31 -8.97
C VAL A 272 -15.84 -7.92 -7.56
N PRO A 273 -16.07 -7.13 -6.49
CA PRO A 273 -16.08 -7.63 -5.12
C PRO A 273 -17.01 -8.82 -4.94
N GLY A 274 -16.48 -9.91 -4.39
CA GLY A 274 -17.20 -11.16 -4.24
C GLY A 274 -17.57 -11.85 -5.56
N GLY A 275 -17.27 -11.27 -6.73
CA GLY A 275 -17.79 -11.74 -8.01
C GLY A 275 -19.32 -11.70 -8.09
N ILE A 276 -19.97 -10.88 -7.26
CA ILE A 276 -21.43 -10.85 -7.14
C ILE A 276 -22.02 -10.34 -8.47
N GLY A 277 -23.04 -11.04 -8.96
CA GLY A 277 -23.70 -10.71 -10.21
C GLY A 277 -23.07 -11.42 -11.40
N VAL A 278 -21.75 -11.28 -11.56
CA VAL A 278 -21.01 -11.88 -12.68
C VAL A 278 -20.97 -13.41 -12.58
N PHE A 279 -20.66 -13.95 -11.40
CA PHE A 279 -20.60 -15.40 -11.22
C PHE A 279 -21.96 -16.06 -11.47
N GLU A 280 -23.02 -15.50 -10.89
CA GLU A 280 -24.38 -15.98 -11.01
C GLU A 280 -24.88 -15.90 -12.45
N ALA A 281 -24.62 -14.78 -13.15
CA ALA A 281 -25.02 -14.60 -14.55
C ALA A 281 -24.36 -15.63 -15.46
N VAL A 282 -23.05 -15.89 -15.29
CA VAL A 282 -22.33 -16.89 -16.10
C VAL A 282 -22.83 -18.30 -15.79
N MET A 283 -23.10 -18.64 -14.53
CA MET A 283 -23.66 -19.96 -14.17
C MET A 283 -25.06 -20.18 -14.75
N LEU A 284 -25.94 -19.17 -14.66
CA LEU A 284 -27.28 -19.21 -15.27
C LEU A 284 -27.22 -19.33 -16.79
N ALA A 285 -26.28 -18.64 -17.43
CA ALA A 285 -26.08 -18.73 -18.88
C ALA A 285 -25.47 -20.06 -19.32
N ALA A 286 -24.61 -20.67 -18.50
CA ALA A 286 -23.94 -21.94 -18.81
C ALA A 286 -24.85 -23.17 -18.62
N LEU A 287 -25.93 -23.05 -17.83
CA LEU A 287 -26.85 -24.14 -17.50
C LEU A 287 -28.30 -23.81 -17.89
N PRO A 288 -28.61 -23.61 -19.18
CA PRO A 288 -29.94 -23.19 -19.62
C PRO A 288 -31.04 -24.24 -19.37
N GLY A 289 -30.66 -25.53 -19.21
CA GLY A 289 -31.59 -26.64 -18.97
C GLY A 289 -31.95 -26.89 -17.50
N THR A 290 -31.36 -26.14 -16.56
CA THR A 290 -31.68 -26.24 -15.12
C THR A 290 -32.73 -25.21 -14.75
N GLY A 291 -33.65 -25.57 -13.84
CA GLY A 291 -34.62 -24.64 -13.29
C GLY A 291 -33.95 -23.40 -12.70
N ARG A 292 -34.29 -22.21 -13.22
CA ARG A 292 -33.64 -20.96 -12.82
C ARG A 292 -33.86 -20.62 -11.33
N PRO A 293 -35.06 -20.77 -10.74
CA PRO A 293 -35.27 -20.53 -9.31
C PRO A 293 -34.39 -21.44 -8.43
N GLU A 294 -34.30 -22.72 -8.79
CA GLU A 294 -33.52 -23.73 -8.07
C GLU A 294 -32.03 -23.47 -8.16
N LEU A 295 -31.53 -23.11 -9.34
CA LEU A 295 -30.13 -22.75 -9.53
C LEU A 295 -29.76 -21.49 -8.75
N VAL A 296 -30.62 -20.47 -8.71
CA VAL A 296 -30.40 -19.28 -7.87
C VAL A 296 -30.35 -19.65 -6.38
N ALA A 297 -31.26 -20.50 -5.90
CA ALA A 297 -31.24 -20.95 -4.51
C ALA A 297 -29.95 -21.72 -4.17
N ALA A 298 -29.50 -22.62 -5.05
CA ALA A 298 -28.24 -23.35 -4.92
C ALA A 298 -27.02 -22.42 -4.90
N LEU A 299 -26.99 -21.40 -5.78
CA LEU A 299 -25.95 -20.38 -5.83
C LEU A 299 -25.89 -19.57 -4.52
N LEU A 300 -27.04 -19.15 -3.99
CA LEU A 300 -27.10 -18.45 -2.70
C LEU A 300 -26.60 -19.34 -1.54
N ALA A 301 -26.98 -20.62 -1.51
CA ALA A 301 -26.53 -21.55 -0.49
C ALA A 301 -25.01 -21.78 -0.59
N TYR A 302 -24.50 -21.90 -1.80
CA TYR A 302 -23.07 -21.98 -2.07
C TYR A 302 -22.31 -20.74 -1.59
N ARG A 303 -22.86 -19.53 -1.76
CA ARG A 303 -22.25 -18.31 -1.19
C ARG A 303 -22.17 -18.37 0.33
N LEU A 304 -23.23 -18.78 1.01
CA LEU A 304 -23.20 -18.88 2.48
C LEU A 304 -22.17 -19.91 2.94
N ILE A 305 -22.13 -21.08 2.30
CA ILE A 305 -21.28 -22.20 2.72
C ILE A 305 -19.81 -22.00 2.31
N TYR A 306 -19.53 -21.61 1.08
CA TYR A 306 -18.17 -21.54 0.54
C TYR A 306 -17.50 -20.16 0.73
N TYR A 307 -18.26 -19.06 0.78
CA TYR A 307 -17.68 -17.72 0.91
C TYR A 307 -17.79 -17.17 2.33
N ILE A 308 -19.00 -17.19 2.90
CA ILE A 308 -19.28 -16.51 4.18
C ILE A 308 -18.84 -17.35 5.38
N ALA A 309 -19.18 -18.63 5.45
CA ALA A 309 -18.83 -19.46 6.61
C ALA A 309 -17.31 -19.55 6.86
N PRO A 310 -16.44 -19.76 5.84
CA PRO A 310 -14.99 -19.75 6.03
C PRO A 310 -14.46 -18.37 6.46
N LEU A 311 -15.05 -17.28 5.96
CA LEU A 311 -14.72 -15.92 6.39
C LEU A 311 -15.05 -15.72 7.88
N LEU A 312 -16.23 -16.13 8.33
CA LEU A 312 -16.63 -16.05 9.75
C LEU A 312 -15.68 -16.87 10.63
N LEU A 313 -15.27 -18.06 10.18
CA LEU A 313 -14.27 -18.88 10.88
C LEU A 313 -12.91 -18.17 10.96
N ALA A 314 -12.43 -17.59 9.86
CA ALA A 314 -11.17 -16.85 9.82
C ALA A 314 -11.18 -15.65 10.78
N VAL A 315 -12.28 -14.90 10.77
CA VAL A 315 -12.52 -13.79 11.68
C VAL A 315 -12.52 -14.27 13.13
N ALA A 316 -13.28 -15.31 13.47
CA ALA A 316 -13.34 -15.84 14.83
C ALA A 316 -11.94 -16.24 15.35
N ILE A 317 -11.16 -16.94 14.52
CA ILE A 317 -9.78 -17.35 14.84
C ILE A 317 -8.90 -16.13 15.14
N VAL A 318 -8.95 -15.09 14.30
CA VAL A 318 -8.10 -13.89 14.44
C VAL A 318 -8.52 -13.03 15.63
N LEU A 319 -9.82 -12.79 15.82
CA LEU A 319 -10.33 -11.93 16.90
C LEU A 319 -10.14 -12.59 18.28
N PHE A 320 -10.36 -13.90 18.39
CA PHE A 320 -10.11 -14.64 19.62
C PHE A 320 -8.64 -14.55 20.06
N GLN A 321 -7.71 -14.69 19.11
CA GLN A 321 -6.27 -14.54 19.36
C GLN A 321 -5.89 -13.09 19.71
N ALA A 322 -6.53 -12.09 19.08
CA ALA A 322 -6.21 -10.69 19.27
C ALA A 322 -6.67 -10.14 20.64
N GLY A 323 -7.88 -10.48 21.10
CA GLY A 323 -8.40 -9.95 22.36
C GLY A 323 -8.10 -10.78 23.62
N SER A 324 -7.52 -11.98 23.48
CA SER A 324 -6.94 -12.73 24.61
C SER A 324 -5.76 -12.03 25.32
N ARG A 325 -5.40 -10.79 24.91
CA ARG A 325 -4.50 -9.88 25.62
C ARG A 325 -4.91 -9.61 27.08
N TRP A 326 -6.18 -9.79 27.41
CA TRP A 326 -6.73 -9.38 28.70
C TRP A 326 -6.50 -10.35 29.87
N HIS A 327 -6.15 -11.63 29.65
CA HIS A 327 -6.28 -12.62 30.74
C HIS A 327 -5.04 -13.42 31.14
N ARG A 328 -3.92 -13.46 30.39
CA ARG A 328 -2.70 -14.17 30.87
C ARG A 328 -1.36 -13.60 30.35
N PRO A 329 -0.40 -13.30 31.23
CA PRO A 329 1.01 -13.05 30.86
C PRO A 329 1.79 -14.37 30.68
N ILE A 330 1.12 -15.46 30.27
CA ILE A 330 1.74 -16.78 30.14
C ILE A 330 1.79 -17.22 28.67
N ALA A 331 3.04 -17.46 28.24
CA ALA A 331 3.54 -18.25 27.11
C ALA A 331 4.39 -17.45 26.11
N ARG A 332 5.69 -17.31 26.44
CA ARG A 332 6.78 -16.85 25.55
C ARG A 332 6.90 -17.67 24.26
N THR A 333 6.16 -18.78 24.11
CA THR A 333 6.18 -19.68 22.95
C THR A 333 5.16 -19.36 21.84
N LEU A 334 4.17 -18.48 22.08
CA LEU A 334 3.13 -18.10 21.08
C LEU A 334 3.22 -16.64 20.60
N GLY A 335 4.32 -15.93 20.91
CA GLY A 335 4.47 -14.48 20.66
C GLY A 335 4.25 -14.06 19.20
N GLY A 336 4.79 -14.82 18.23
CA GLY A 336 4.72 -14.46 16.81
C GLY A 336 3.29 -14.43 16.25
N MET A 337 2.46 -15.42 16.58
CA MET A 337 1.07 -15.49 16.08
C MET A 337 0.18 -14.39 16.68
N ARG A 338 0.40 -14.01 17.94
CA ARG A 338 -0.37 -12.95 18.60
C ARG A 338 -0.08 -11.58 17.99
N VAL A 339 1.19 -11.29 17.68
CA VAL A 339 1.59 -10.05 17.00
C VAL A 339 0.90 -9.98 15.64
N VAL A 340 0.95 -11.07 14.87
CA VAL A 340 0.29 -11.18 13.57
C VAL A 340 -1.23 -11.03 13.65
N ALA A 341 -1.90 -11.69 14.60
CA ALA A 341 -3.35 -11.59 14.80
C ALA A 341 -3.78 -10.16 15.19
N SER A 342 -3.02 -9.48 16.05
CA SER A 342 -3.25 -8.06 16.37
C SER A 342 -3.00 -7.13 15.17
N GLY A 343 -2.16 -7.57 14.23
CA GLY A 343 -1.98 -6.98 12.91
C GLY A 343 -3.25 -7.07 12.05
N LEU A 344 -3.90 -8.24 12.03
CA LEU A 344 -5.03 -8.57 11.14
C LEU A 344 -6.41 -8.19 11.70
N ALA A 345 -6.56 -8.06 13.01
CA ALA A 345 -7.86 -7.80 13.64
C ALA A 345 -8.63 -6.59 13.06
N PRO A 346 -8.01 -5.41 12.80
CA PRO A 346 -8.71 -4.28 12.19
C PRO A 346 -9.25 -4.57 10.78
N MET A 347 -8.53 -5.40 10.01
CA MET A 347 -8.95 -5.81 8.67
C MET A 347 -10.13 -6.79 8.74
N MET A 348 -10.09 -7.75 9.67
CA MET A 348 -11.20 -8.67 9.92
C MET A 348 -12.45 -7.93 10.41
N MET A 349 -12.28 -6.97 11.33
CA MET A 349 -13.39 -6.15 11.82
C MET A 349 -13.97 -5.26 10.72
N ALA A 350 -13.13 -4.66 9.88
CA ALA A 350 -13.60 -3.92 8.72
C ALA A 350 -14.45 -4.79 7.78
N ALA A 351 -14.01 -6.03 7.51
CA ALA A 351 -14.75 -6.98 6.68
C ALA A 351 -16.10 -7.37 7.31
N LEU A 352 -16.13 -7.68 8.61
CA LEU A 352 -17.37 -7.98 9.34
C LEU A 352 -18.36 -6.82 9.31
N VAL A 353 -17.89 -5.60 9.60
CA VAL A 353 -18.74 -4.41 9.62
C VAL A 353 -19.26 -4.08 8.22
N PHE A 354 -18.43 -4.26 7.19
CA PHE A 354 -18.86 -4.14 5.80
C PHE A 354 -19.97 -5.15 5.48
N LEU A 355 -19.79 -6.42 5.84
CA LEU A 355 -20.80 -7.46 5.64
C LEU A 355 -22.09 -7.15 6.42
N GLY A 356 -21.98 -6.69 7.67
CA GLY A 356 -23.13 -6.28 8.48
C GLY A 356 -23.90 -5.12 7.87
N GLY A 357 -23.19 -4.11 7.33
CA GLY A 357 -23.80 -3.02 6.60
C GLY A 357 -24.51 -3.48 5.31
N ALA A 358 -23.91 -4.43 4.59
CA ALA A 358 -24.52 -5.03 3.40
C ALA A 358 -25.80 -5.80 3.74
N VAL A 359 -25.80 -6.57 4.84
CA VAL A 359 -27.00 -7.29 5.33
C VAL A 359 -28.13 -6.32 5.63
N LEU A 360 -27.86 -5.19 6.31
CA LEU A 360 -28.89 -4.19 6.61
C LEU A 360 -29.47 -3.55 5.33
N LEU A 361 -28.63 -3.26 4.33
CA LEU A 361 -29.09 -2.72 3.04
C LEU A 361 -29.94 -3.71 2.25
N VAL A 362 -29.48 -4.96 2.14
CA VAL A 362 -30.23 -6.02 1.43
C VAL A 362 -31.54 -6.31 2.15
N SER A 363 -31.54 -6.37 3.47
CA SER A 363 -32.76 -6.54 4.25
C SER A 363 -33.76 -5.41 4.02
N GLY A 364 -33.30 -4.15 3.99
CA GLY A 364 -34.14 -3.00 3.64
C GLY A 364 -34.64 -2.98 2.18
N SER A 365 -34.22 -3.93 1.34
CA SER A 365 -34.72 -4.08 -0.04
C SER A 365 -35.71 -5.24 -0.20
N LEU A 366 -35.86 -6.10 0.81
CA LEU A 366 -36.71 -7.28 0.78
C LEU A 366 -38.05 -7.04 1.49
N PRO A 367 -39.14 -7.72 1.07
CA PRO A 367 -40.44 -7.59 1.72
C PRO A 367 -40.43 -8.20 3.13
N THR A 368 -41.14 -7.56 4.06
CA THR A 368 -41.24 -8.01 5.46
C THR A 368 -42.03 -9.32 5.57
N VAL A 369 -41.66 -10.18 6.53
CA VAL A 369 -42.35 -11.46 6.74
C VAL A 369 -43.76 -11.22 7.29
N PRO A 370 -44.84 -11.72 6.65
CA PRO A 370 -46.22 -11.36 6.99
C PRO A 370 -46.61 -11.62 8.46
N GLY A 371 -46.16 -12.74 9.04
CA GLY A 371 -46.46 -13.09 10.44
C GLY A 371 -45.79 -12.17 11.46
N ARG A 372 -44.58 -11.68 11.16
CA ARG A 372 -43.86 -10.75 12.03
C ARG A 372 -44.45 -9.33 11.92
N ALA A 373 -44.78 -8.91 10.71
CA ALA A 373 -45.41 -7.63 10.44
C ALA A 373 -46.77 -7.48 11.14
N ALA A 374 -47.59 -8.55 11.15
CA ALA A 374 -48.87 -8.55 11.85
C ALA A 374 -48.70 -8.32 13.36
N THR A 375 -47.77 -9.05 13.99
CA THR A 375 -47.47 -8.91 15.43
C THR A 375 -46.97 -7.51 15.76
N LEU A 376 -46.05 -6.97 14.97
CA LEU A 376 -45.47 -5.64 15.19
C LEU A 376 -46.49 -4.51 15.03
N SER A 377 -47.43 -4.65 14.08
CA SER A 377 -48.49 -3.66 13.84
C SER A 377 -49.47 -3.48 15.01
N THR A 378 -49.51 -4.43 15.93
CA THR A 378 -50.29 -4.33 17.18
C THR A 378 -49.55 -3.59 18.30
N LEU A 379 -48.21 -3.52 18.22
CA LEU A 379 -47.35 -2.97 19.27
C LEU A 379 -46.81 -1.57 18.93
N LEU A 380 -46.54 -1.29 17.65
CA LEU A 380 -45.91 -0.04 17.22
C LEU A 380 -46.77 0.72 16.19
N PRO A 381 -46.90 2.06 16.30
CA PRO A 381 -47.52 2.87 15.27
C PRO A 381 -46.76 2.81 13.94
N LEU A 382 -47.49 2.88 12.82
CA LEU A 382 -46.94 2.79 11.46
C LEU A 382 -45.77 3.76 11.19
N PRO A 383 -45.79 5.05 11.61
CA PRO A 383 -44.68 5.96 11.38
C PRO A 383 -43.35 5.47 11.98
N PHE A 384 -43.38 4.82 13.15
CA PHE A 384 -42.17 4.29 13.79
C PHE A 384 -41.57 3.14 13.01
N THR A 385 -42.41 2.28 12.43
CA THR A 385 -41.97 1.13 11.61
C THR A 385 -41.32 1.62 10.30
N GLU A 386 -41.93 2.62 9.66
CA GLU A 386 -41.44 3.26 8.43
C GLU A 386 -40.09 3.98 8.63
N ILE A 387 -39.98 4.76 9.71
CA ILE A 387 -38.73 5.45 10.07
C ILE A 387 -37.64 4.43 10.39
N SER A 388 -37.96 3.35 11.10
CA SER A 388 -37.00 2.29 11.45
C SER A 388 -36.45 1.59 10.20
N HIS A 389 -37.29 1.37 9.19
CA HIS A 389 -36.86 0.80 7.91
C HIS A 389 -35.87 1.72 7.17
N LEU A 390 -36.20 3.02 7.08
CA LEU A 390 -35.32 4.03 6.48
C LEU A 390 -33.99 4.15 7.25
N ALA A 391 -34.07 4.23 8.58
CA ALA A 391 -32.92 4.35 9.46
C ALA A 391 -32.01 3.12 9.38
N GLY A 392 -32.57 1.90 9.29
CA GLY A 392 -31.81 0.67 9.10
C GLY A 392 -30.96 0.68 7.83
N SER A 393 -31.52 1.11 6.69
CA SER A 393 -30.77 1.22 5.43
C SER A 393 -29.70 2.31 5.47
N LEU A 394 -29.98 3.47 6.09
CA LEU A 394 -28.99 4.53 6.30
C LEU A 394 -27.83 4.07 7.19
N VAL A 395 -28.14 3.36 8.28
CA VAL A 395 -27.13 2.72 9.14
C VAL A 395 -26.30 1.73 8.32
N GLY A 396 -26.93 0.89 7.50
CA GLY A 396 -26.23 -0.04 6.61
C GLY A 396 -25.22 0.66 5.69
N ALA A 397 -25.64 1.72 5.00
CA ALA A 397 -24.75 2.53 4.15
C ALA A 397 -23.63 3.21 4.94
N ALA A 398 -23.91 3.74 6.12
CA ALA A 398 -22.91 4.35 6.99
C ALA A 398 -21.85 3.33 7.46
N LEU A 399 -22.25 2.09 7.77
CA LEU A 399 -21.33 1.01 8.14
C LEU A 399 -20.42 0.58 6.97
N LEU A 400 -20.93 0.56 5.74
CA LEU A 400 -20.11 0.32 4.53
C LEU A 400 -19.03 1.41 4.35
N ILE A 401 -19.34 2.66 4.69
CA ILE A 401 -18.37 3.75 4.66
C ILE A 401 -17.36 3.62 5.79
N LEU A 402 -17.81 3.39 7.03
CA LEU A 402 -16.96 3.42 8.22
C LEU A 402 -16.03 2.22 8.35
N SER A 403 -16.33 1.10 7.69
CA SER A 403 -15.47 -0.08 7.66
C SER A 403 -14.07 0.22 7.09
N SER A 404 -13.90 1.19 6.19
CA SER A 404 -12.56 1.63 5.77
C SER A 404 -11.80 2.40 6.86
N GLY A 405 -12.51 3.12 7.73
CA GLY A 405 -11.95 3.79 8.90
C GLY A 405 -11.43 2.78 9.93
N LEU A 406 -12.16 1.68 10.13
CA LEU A 406 -11.72 0.56 10.96
C LEU A 406 -10.48 -0.13 10.37
N TYR A 407 -10.43 -0.35 9.05
CA TYR A 407 -9.23 -0.89 8.39
C TYR A 407 -7.97 -0.05 8.68
N ARG A 408 -8.15 1.27 8.83
CA ARG A 408 -7.10 2.25 9.13
C ARG A 408 -6.83 2.47 10.63
N ARG A 409 -7.50 1.74 11.52
CA ARG A 409 -7.34 1.78 12.99
C ARG A 409 -7.80 3.09 13.65
N LEU A 410 -8.76 3.79 13.05
CA LEU A 410 -9.26 5.07 13.56
C LEU A 410 -10.16 4.87 14.80
N ASP A 411 -9.87 5.56 15.90
CA ASP A 411 -10.66 5.49 17.14
C ASP A 411 -12.06 6.11 16.96
N GLY A 412 -12.17 7.23 16.24
CA GLY A 412 -13.48 7.80 15.91
C GLY A 412 -14.38 6.82 15.15
N ALA A 413 -13.80 6.04 14.22
CA ALA A 413 -14.55 5.06 13.44
C ALA A 413 -15.05 3.92 14.34
N PHE A 414 -14.24 3.51 15.32
CA PHE A 414 -14.63 2.53 16.31
C PHE A 414 -15.90 2.95 17.07
N TRP A 415 -15.93 4.15 17.65
CA TRP A 415 -17.08 4.60 18.45
C TRP A 415 -18.34 4.75 17.62
N LEU A 416 -18.22 5.40 16.45
CA LEU A 416 -19.36 5.63 15.57
C LEU A 416 -19.90 4.31 15.00
N THR A 417 -19.03 3.38 14.57
CA THR A 417 -19.47 2.06 14.13
C THR A 417 -20.16 1.28 15.26
N ARG A 418 -19.63 1.31 16.49
CA ARG A 418 -20.26 0.61 17.62
C ARG A 418 -21.66 1.17 17.90
N LEU A 419 -21.80 2.49 17.90
CA LEU A 419 -23.09 3.16 18.06
C LEU A 419 -24.07 2.75 16.94
N LEU A 420 -23.62 2.78 15.69
CA LEU A 420 -24.44 2.42 14.53
C LEU A 420 -24.83 0.93 14.51
N LEU A 421 -23.96 0.02 14.96
CA LEU A 421 -24.30 -1.40 15.08
C LEU A 421 -25.41 -1.63 16.14
N ILE A 422 -25.31 -0.97 17.29
CA ILE A 422 -26.34 -1.03 18.34
C ILE A 422 -27.66 -0.42 17.83
N ALA A 423 -27.59 0.74 17.15
CA ALA A 423 -28.76 1.37 16.54
C ALA A 423 -29.37 0.49 15.43
N GLY A 424 -28.54 -0.13 14.58
CA GLY A 424 -28.98 -1.08 13.56
C GLY A 424 -29.70 -2.28 14.15
N ALA A 425 -29.20 -2.84 15.26
CA ALA A 425 -29.88 -3.92 15.98
C ALA A 425 -31.27 -3.48 16.48
N ALA A 426 -31.37 -2.28 17.06
CA ALA A 426 -32.65 -1.73 17.48
C ALA A 426 -33.61 -1.52 16.30
N PHE A 427 -33.14 -0.93 15.19
CA PHE A 427 -33.97 -0.69 14.01
C PHE A 427 -34.43 -1.99 13.32
N SER A 428 -33.61 -3.04 13.29
CA SER A 428 -34.03 -4.36 12.79
C SER A 428 -35.16 -4.97 13.61
N LEU A 429 -35.15 -4.81 14.93
CA LEU A 429 -36.26 -5.24 15.78
C LEU A 429 -37.52 -4.38 15.56
N LEU A 430 -37.35 -3.06 15.48
CA LEU A 430 -38.46 -2.10 15.34
C LEU A 430 -39.09 -2.06 13.95
N LYS A 431 -38.42 -2.52 12.89
CA LYS A 431 -38.98 -2.56 11.52
C LYS A 431 -39.79 -3.82 11.22
N GLY A 432 -39.40 -4.97 11.78
CA GLY A 432 -39.90 -6.27 11.33
C GLY A 432 -39.72 -7.42 12.31
N LEU A 433 -39.30 -7.16 13.56
CA LEU A 433 -38.87 -8.18 14.53
C LEU A 433 -37.80 -9.12 13.96
N ASP A 434 -36.85 -8.56 13.22
CA ASP A 434 -35.76 -9.31 12.59
C ASP A 434 -34.65 -9.58 13.61
N TYR A 435 -34.93 -10.51 14.52
CA TYR A 435 -34.01 -10.88 15.60
C TYR A 435 -32.70 -11.48 15.07
N GLU A 436 -32.71 -12.11 13.89
CA GLU A 436 -31.51 -12.65 13.26
C GLU A 436 -30.51 -11.51 12.94
N GLU A 437 -31.00 -10.43 12.34
CA GLU A 437 -30.17 -9.26 12.01
C GLU A 437 -29.68 -8.55 13.27
N ALA A 438 -30.56 -8.40 14.26
CA ALA A 438 -30.23 -7.77 15.52
C ALA A 438 -29.12 -8.53 16.27
N VAL A 439 -29.21 -9.85 16.33
CA VAL A 439 -28.17 -10.70 16.92
C VAL A 439 -26.85 -10.57 16.17
N VAL A 440 -26.86 -10.58 14.83
CA VAL A 440 -25.63 -10.39 14.03
C VAL A 440 -25.00 -9.03 14.33
N MET A 441 -25.78 -7.95 14.37
CA MET A 441 -25.25 -6.60 14.68
C MET A 441 -24.64 -6.53 16.09
N LEU A 442 -25.28 -7.14 17.09
CA LEU A 442 -24.79 -7.19 18.47
C LEU A 442 -23.52 -8.03 18.60
N LEU A 443 -23.42 -9.15 17.89
CA LEU A 443 -22.22 -9.98 17.86
C LEU A 443 -21.04 -9.21 17.24
N ILE A 444 -21.26 -8.48 16.14
CA ILE A 444 -20.23 -7.64 15.53
C ILE A 444 -19.83 -6.51 16.50
N ALA A 445 -20.78 -5.88 17.21
CA ALA A 445 -20.50 -4.85 18.20
C ALA A 445 -19.67 -5.37 19.39
N GLY A 446 -19.99 -6.58 19.88
CA GLY A 446 -19.22 -7.26 20.93
C GLY A 446 -17.79 -7.61 20.48
N ALA A 447 -17.65 -8.14 19.26
CA ALA A 447 -16.36 -8.43 18.64
C ALA A 447 -15.51 -7.16 18.41
N LEU A 448 -16.14 -6.06 18.02
CA LEU A 448 -15.51 -4.76 17.89
C LEU A 448 -14.99 -4.29 19.26
N GLN A 449 -15.83 -4.34 20.30
CA GLN A 449 -15.47 -3.97 21.66
C GLN A 449 -14.30 -4.81 22.21
N TRP A 450 -14.31 -6.12 21.95
CA TRP A 450 -13.25 -7.05 22.32
C TRP A 450 -11.88 -6.70 21.71
N THR A 451 -11.88 -6.03 20.55
CA THR A 451 -10.66 -5.62 19.83
C THR A 451 -10.33 -4.14 19.93
N ARG A 452 -10.95 -3.39 20.86
CA ARG A 452 -10.72 -1.95 21.08
C ARG A 452 -9.24 -1.51 21.08
N PRO A 453 -8.30 -2.20 21.74
CA PRO A 453 -6.89 -1.76 21.77
C PRO A 453 -6.22 -1.69 20.39
N ALA A 454 -6.81 -2.30 19.35
CA ALA A 454 -6.30 -2.24 17.99
C ALA A 454 -6.61 -0.91 17.26
N PHE A 455 -7.51 -0.07 17.81
CA PHE A 455 -8.01 1.18 17.20
C PHE A 455 -7.58 2.40 18.03
N TYR A 456 -6.29 2.74 18.00
CA TYR A 456 -5.71 3.80 18.84
C TYR A 456 -5.43 5.11 18.07
N ARG A 457 -5.57 5.14 16.75
CA ARG A 457 -5.17 6.32 15.95
C ARG A 457 -6.23 7.42 16.08
N GLN A 458 -5.82 8.55 16.65
CA GLN A 458 -6.65 9.74 16.84
C GLN A 458 -6.65 10.60 15.57
N THR A 459 -7.78 10.71 14.86
CA THR A 459 -8.00 11.74 13.80
C THR A 459 -9.40 11.70 13.16
N HIS A 460 -9.76 12.81 12.50
CA HIS A 460 -11.05 13.10 11.86
C HIS A 460 -11.54 11.97 10.94
N LEU A 461 -12.65 11.35 11.36
CA LEU A 461 -13.42 10.25 10.78
C LEU A 461 -13.55 10.16 9.25
N LEU A 462 -13.39 11.27 8.54
CA LEU A 462 -13.77 11.39 7.13
C LEU A 462 -12.61 11.81 6.21
N ALA A 463 -11.44 12.19 6.72
CA ALA A 463 -10.41 12.86 5.89
C ALA A 463 -9.79 11.96 4.81
N GLU A 464 -9.72 10.64 5.05
CA GLU A 464 -9.02 9.71 4.16
C GLU A 464 -9.71 8.32 4.00
N ALA A 465 -10.95 8.18 4.47
CA ALA A 465 -11.71 6.92 4.45
C ALA A 465 -12.06 6.41 3.02
N PHE A 466 -11.76 7.16 1.97
CA PHE A 466 -12.31 6.94 0.63
C PHE A 466 -11.21 6.69 -0.40
N SER A 467 -10.56 5.53 -0.34
CA SER A 467 -9.79 5.07 -1.50
C SER A 467 -10.78 4.81 -2.67
N PRO A 468 -10.43 5.17 -3.92
CA PRO A 468 -11.29 4.92 -5.08
C PRO A 468 -11.75 3.46 -5.22
N GLY A 469 -10.90 2.48 -4.85
CA GLY A 469 -11.30 1.07 -4.81
C GLY A 469 -12.38 0.75 -3.76
N TRP A 470 -12.32 1.42 -2.60
CA TRP A 470 -13.36 1.28 -1.56
C TRP A 470 -14.68 1.91 -2.02
N LEU A 471 -14.63 3.09 -2.65
CA LEU A 471 -15.81 3.73 -3.23
C LEU A 471 -16.48 2.85 -4.29
N ALA A 472 -15.68 2.22 -5.17
CA ALA A 472 -16.19 1.24 -6.13
C ALA A 472 -16.92 0.09 -5.42
N THR A 473 -16.35 -0.42 -4.34
CA THR A 473 -16.91 -1.53 -3.56
C THR A 473 -18.23 -1.16 -2.88
N VAL A 474 -18.30 0.05 -2.29
CA VAL A 474 -19.55 0.59 -1.71
C VAL A 474 -20.60 0.80 -2.80
N ALA A 475 -20.21 1.37 -3.95
CA ALA A 475 -21.12 1.62 -5.06
C ALA A 475 -21.70 0.32 -5.65
N VAL A 476 -20.86 -0.71 -5.83
CA VAL A 476 -21.31 -2.04 -6.28
C VAL A 476 -22.27 -2.66 -5.27
N MET A 477 -21.99 -2.54 -3.96
CA MET A 477 -22.87 -3.09 -2.91
C MET A 477 -24.24 -2.37 -2.84
N VAL A 478 -24.25 -1.04 -2.98
CA VAL A 478 -25.50 -0.28 -3.04
C VAL A 478 -26.25 -0.59 -4.32
N GLY A 479 -25.56 -0.69 -5.47
CA GLY A 479 -26.15 -1.13 -6.73
C GLY A 479 -26.77 -2.53 -6.64
N LEU A 480 -26.12 -3.46 -5.95
CA LEU A 480 -26.64 -4.80 -5.68
C LEU A 480 -27.94 -4.73 -4.85
N SER A 481 -27.96 -3.96 -3.77
CA SER A 481 -29.16 -3.79 -2.93
C SER A 481 -30.33 -3.18 -3.72
N ILE A 482 -30.06 -2.19 -4.58
CA ILE A 482 -31.06 -1.60 -5.47
C ILE A 482 -31.58 -2.64 -6.47
N TRP A 483 -30.68 -3.40 -7.10
CA TRP A 483 -31.04 -4.44 -8.05
C TRP A 483 -31.89 -5.56 -7.39
N ILE A 484 -31.52 -6.01 -6.18
CA ILE A 484 -32.30 -6.99 -5.40
C ILE A 484 -33.71 -6.45 -5.11
N GLY A 485 -33.83 -5.16 -4.75
CA GLY A 485 -35.14 -4.54 -4.53
C GLY A 485 -36.00 -4.54 -5.79
N PHE A 486 -35.46 -4.12 -6.94
CA PHE A 486 -36.20 -4.19 -8.20
C PHE A 486 -36.60 -5.62 -8.57
N PHE A 487 -35.70 -6.60 -8.37
CA PHE A 487 -36.02 -8.01 -8.58
C PHE A 487 -37.13 -8.51 -7.65
N ALA A 488 -37.13 -8.08 -6.38
CA ALA A 488 -38.14 -8.47 -5.39
C ALA A 488 -39.54 -7.89 -5.71
N TYR A 489 -39.61 -6.66 -6.24
CA TYR A 489 -40.86 -5.94 -6.49
C TYR A 489 -41.32 -5.93 -7.96
N LYS A 490 -40.61 -6.57 -8.90
CA LYS A 490 -40.91 -6.51 -10.35
C LYS A 490 -42.30 -6.97 -10.80
N HIS A 491 -43.04 -7.71 -9.96
CA HIS A 491 -44.39 -8.20 -10.24
C HIS A 491 -45.45 -7.65 -9.28
N VAL A 492 -45.12 -6.62 -8.50
CA VAL A 492 -46.10 -5.90 -7.68
C VAL A 492 -46.59 -4.73 -8.51
N ASP A 493 -47.91 -4.63 -8.70
CA ASP A 493 -48.52 -3.48 -9.40
C ASP A 493 -48.06 -2.19 -8.74
N TYR A 494 -47.41 -1.32 -9.51
CA TYR A 494 -46.93 -0.04 -9.03
C TYR A 494 -48.15 0.81 -8.68
N GLN A 495 -48.52 0.85 -7.40
CA GLN A 495 -49.59 1.72 -6.94
C GLN A 495 -49.14 3.17 -7.17
N ASN A 496 -49.94 3.93 -7.91
CA ASN A 496 -49.74 5.36 -8.17
C ASN A 496 -50.00 6.23 -6.90
N ASP A 497 -49.67 5.71 -5.73
CA ASP A 497 -49.69 6.48 -4.49
C ASP A 497 -48.52 7.45 -4.48
N LEU A 498 -48.75 8.64 -3.94
CA LEU A 498 -47.70 9.65 -3.81
C LEU A 498 -46.57 9.08 -2.95
N TRP A 499 -45.31 9.21 -3.38
CA TRP A 499 -44.13 8.61 -2.72
C TRP A 499 -43.94 8.99 -1.24
N TRP A 500 -44.62 10.04 -0.76
CA TRP A 500 -44.68 10.48 0.64
C TRP A 500 -45.86 9.91 1.46
N GLN A 501 -46.74 9.11 0.88
CA GLN A 501 -47.82 8.43 1.61
C GLN A 501 -47.29 7.14 2.27
N PHE A 502 -47.66 6.95 3.54
CA PHE A 502 -47.31 5.76 4.33
C PHE A 502 -48.45 4.74 4.22
N ALA A 503 -48.29 3.74 3.35
CA ALA A 503 -49.30 2.72 3.13
C ALA A 503 -48.93 1.41 3.86
N ARG A 504 -49.95 0.74 4.40
CA ARG A 504 -49.82 -0.53 5.14
C ARG A 504 -49.30 -1.69 4.27
N ARG A 505 -49.38 -1.56 2.94
CA ARG A 505 -48.85 -2.49 1.91
C ARG A 505 -47.94 -1.78 0.90
N GLY A 506 -47.10 -0.85 1.38
CA GLY A 506 -46.22 -0.02 0.54
C GLY A 506 -44.74 -0.41 0.53
N ASP A 507 -44.41 -1.70 0.54
CA ASP A 507 -43.03 -2.18 0.66
C ASP A 507 -42.11 -1.73 -0.49
N ALA A 508 -42.65 -1.59 -1.71
CA ALA A 508 -41.92 -1.01 -2.84
C ALA A 508 -41.59 0.48 -2.64
N SER A 509 -42.55 1.27 -2.14
CA SER A 509 -42.34 2.69 -1.82
C SER A 509 -41.33 2.87 -0.68
N ARG A 510 -41.32 1.98 0.31
CA ARG A 510 -40.31 1.95 1.40
C ARG A 510 -38.90 1.74 0.85
N PHE A 511 -38.73 0.75 -0.02
CA PHE A 511 -37.46 0.45 -0.67
C PHE A 511 -36.95 1.65 -1.49
N LEU A 512 -37.81 2.29 -2.29
CA LEU A 512 -37.43 3.46 -3.10
C LEU A 512 -37.00 4.65 -2.24
N ARG A 513 -37.73 4.94 -1.15
CA ARG A 513 -37.35 5.98 -0.17
C ARG A 513 -35.99 5.69 0.48
N ALA A 514 -35.77 4.44 0.89
CA ALA A 514 -34.51 4.01 1.49
C ALA A 514 -33.34 4.14 0.51
N SER A 515 -33.53 3.70 -0.74
CA SER A 515 -32.52 3.80 -1.80
C SER A 515 -32.19 5.25 -2.14
N PHE A 516 -33.20 6.12 -2.22
CA PHE A 516 -33.01 7.55 -2.44
C PHE A 516 -32.25 8.22 -1.28
N ALA A 517 -32.59 7.91 -0.03
CA ALA A 517 -31.89 8.45 1.13
C ALA A 517 -30.43 7.99 1.21
N VAL A 518 -30.15 6.72 0.87
CA VAL A 518 -28.79 6.21 0.73
C VAL A 518 -28.04 6.95 -0.39
N ALA A 519 -28.68 7.19 -1.54
CA ALA A 519 -28.09 7.94 -2.64
C ALA A 519 -27.75 9.39 -2.22
N ILE A 520 -28.65 10.07 -1.49
CA ILE A 520 -28.40 11.40 -0.92
C ILE A 520 -27.22 11.35 0.06
N LEU A 521 -27.18 10.39 0.96
CA LEU A 521 -26.07 10.24 1.92
C LEU A 521 -24.73 10.10 1.19
N LEU A 522 -24.67 9.22 0.18
CA LEU A 522 -23.46 9.01 -0.61
C LEU A 522 -23.08 10.25 -1.42
N ALA A 523 -24.06 10.92 -2.03
CA ALA A 523 -23.85 12.16 -2.77
C ALA A 523 -23.36 13.29 -1.86
N GLY A 524 -23.93 13.42 -0.65
CA GLY A 524 -23.50 14.37 0.37
C GLY A 524 -22.07 14.11 0.83
N VAL A 525 -21.71 12.85 1.07
CA VAL A 525 -20.32 12.46 1.38
C VAL A 525 -19.37 12.78 0.22
N ALA A 526 -19.77 12.51 -1.02
CA ALA A 526 -18.98 12.81 -2.21
C ALA A 526 -18.82 14.33 -2.44
N PHE A 527 -19.89 15.10 -2.21
CA PHE A 527 -19.91 16.55 -2.32
C PHE A 527 -19.01 17.18 -1.24
N LEU A 528 -19.19 16.81 0.03
CA LEU A 528 -18.34 17.26 1.13
C LEU A 528 -16.85 16.96 0.90
N ARG A 529 -16.53 15.92 0.10
CA ARG A 529 -15.16 15.64 -0.32
C ARG A 529 -14.66 16.59 -1.41
N LEU A 530 -15.48 16.89 -2.41
CA LEU A 530 -15.09 17.77 -3.53
C LEU A 530 -14.75 19.17 -3.03
N PHE A 531 -15.47 19.64 -2.01
CA PHE A 531 -15.29 20.96 -1.40
C PHE A 531 -14.34 20.96 -0.19
N ARG A 532 -13.71 19.83 0.13
CA ARG A 532 -12.75 19.80 1.24
C ARG A 532 -11.43 20.47 0.83
N PRO A 533 -10.95 21.44 1.61
CA PRO A 533 -9.60 21.97 1.44
C PRO A 533 -8.59 20.82 1.51
N ALA A 534 -7.54 20.86 0.68
CA ALA A 534 -6.38 19.99 0.87
C ALA A 534 -5.92 20.15 2.32
N ALA A 535 -5.84 19.03 3.06
CA ALA A 535 -5.56 19.09 4.49
C ALA A 535 -4.27 19.89 4.71
N PRO A 536 -4.28 20.94 5.55
CA PRO A 536 -3.04 21.61 5.92
C PRO A 536 -2.12 20.56 6.54
N VAL A 537 -0.84 20.57 6.13
CA VAL A 537 0.20 19.77 6.79
C VAL A 537 0.09 20.08 8.27
N ARG A 538 -0.18 19.06 9.10
CA ARG A 538 -0.34 19.21 10.55
C ARG A 538 0.85 20.05 11.05
N GLN A 539 0.57 21.23 11.59
CA GLN A 539 1.54 21.91 12.43
C GLN A 539 1.70 20.99 13.64
N ASP A 540 2.92 20.50 13.86
CA ASP A 540 3.23 19.86 15.13
C ASP A 540 3.13 20.95 16.17
N ILE A 541 2.07 20.92 16.97
CA ILE A 541 1.86 21.85 18.09
C ILE A 541 3.04 21.77 19.09
N ASN A 542 3.79 20.66 19.05
CA ASN A 542 4.92 20.37 19.93
C ASN A 542 6.30 20.50 19.26
N ALA A 543 6.39 20.94 17.99
CA ALA A 543 7.70 21.15 17.38
C ALA A 543 8.38 22.35 18.05
N ALA A 544 9.61 22.14 18.51
CA ALA A 544 10.38 23.23 19.09
C ALA A 544 10.70 24.28 18.02
N ILE A 545 10.74 25.55 18.45
CA ILE A 545 10.92 26.72 17.58
C ILE A 545 12.33 26.75 16.96
N GLY A 546 13.31 26.10 17.60
CA GLY A 546 14.68 26.00 17.14
C GLY A 546 15.43 24.81 17.74
N PRO A 547 16.68 24.58 17.32
CA PRO A 547 17.52 23.53 17.87
C PRO A 547 17.90 23.82 19.33
N SER A 548 18.13 22.77 20.13
CA SER A 548 18.63 22.92 21.49
C SER A 548 20.12 23.28 21.48
N GLU A 549 20.49 24.37 22.14
CA GLU A 549 21.90 24.77 22.31
C GLU A 549 22.72 23.72 23.07
N ALA A 550 22.12 23.09 24.09
CA ALA A 550 22.78 22.04 24.88
C ALA A 550 23.11 20.81 24.01
N ALA A 551 22.20 20.43 23.11
CA ALA A 551 22.44 19.33 22.18
C ALA A 551 23.46 19.70 21.09
N MET A 552 23.42 20.95 20.59
CA MET A 552 24.41 21.46 19.63
C MET A 552 25.83 21.48 20.23
N ALA A 553 25.97 21.76 21.52
CA ALA A 553 27.26 21.70 22.22
C ALA A 553 27.83 20.29 22.33
N LEU A 554 26.97 19.27 22.34
CA LEU A 554 27.35 17.85 22.35
C LEU A 554 27.52 17.26 20.94
N ALA A 555 27.30 18.04 19.88
CA ALA A 555 27.38 17.55 18.52
C ALA A 555 28.83 17.31 18.09
N GLN A 556 29.15 16.05 17.75
CA GLN A 556 30.47 15.64 17.25
C GLN A 556 30.57 15.66 15.72
N ARG A 557 29.47 16.00 15.02
CA ARG A 557 29.39 16.02 13.56
C ARG A 557 28.87 17.35 13.07
N THR A 558 29.41 17.79 11.95
CA THR A 558 29.16 19.10 11.34
C THR A 558 27.80 19.20 10.65
N ASP A 559 27.18 18.08 10.28
CA ASP A 559 25.84 18.01 9.71
C ASP A 559 24.75 18.52 10.66
N ALA A 560 25.02 18.56 11.98
CA ALA A 560 24.19 19.23 12.97
C ALA A 560 23.92 20.71 12.62
N ASN A 561 24.86 21.40 11.95
CA ASN A 561 24.72 22.79 11.55
C ASN A 561 23.61 23.02 10.50
N LEU A 562 23.11 21.95 9.84
CA LEU A 562 21.92 22.05 9.01
C LEU A 562 20.69 22.50 9.80
N ALA A 563 20.67 22.34 11.12
CA ALA A 563 19.61 22.88 11.97
C ALA A 563 19.41 24.40 11.79
N LEU A 564 20.45 25.13 11.39
CA LEU A 564 20.43 26.59 11.30
C LEU A 564 19.85 27.12 9.98
N THR A 565 19.50 26.26 9.01
CA THR A 565 18.94 26.69 7.70
C THR A 565 17.50 27.23 7.79
N GLY A 566 16.82 27.06 8.93
CA GLY A 566 15.47 27.57 9.16
C GLY A 566 14.34 26.87 8.40
N ASP A 567 14.61 25.74 7.74
CA ASP A 567 13.65 24.99 6.92
C ASP A 567 13.25 23.62 7.51
N LYS A 568 13.65 23.36 8.76
CA LYS A 568 13.40 22.12 9.49
C LYS A 568 12.64 22.38 10.79
N ARG A 569 11.95 21.33 11.24
CA ARG A 569 11.23 21.25 12.51
C ARG A 569 12.09 20.45 13.50
N PHE A 570 11.86 20.67 14.79
CA PHE A 570 12.65 20.05 15.85
C PHE A 570 11.77 19.27 16.83
N LEU A 571 12.21 18.07 17.21
CA LEU A 571 11.70 17.34 18.36
C LEU A 571 12.83 17.19 19.38
N LEU A 572 12.63 17.71 20.59
CA LEU A 572 13.62 17.66 21.68
C LEU A 572 13.39 16.42 22.57
N SER A 573 14.47 15.91 23.15
CA SER A 573 14.37 14.96 24.26
C SER A 573 13.81 15.65 25.51
N ALA A 574 13.32 14.87 26.48
CA ALA A 574 12.75 15.43 27.72
C ALA A 574 13.77 16.27 28.54
N THR A 575 15.06 15.95 28.42
CA THR A 575 16.17 16.68 29.06
C THR A 575 16.64 17.89 28.25
N GLY A 576 16.26 17.97 26.97
CA GLY A 576 16.79 18.95 26.02
C GLY A 576 18.22 18.69 25.55
N GLN A 577 18.87 17.58 25.96
CA GLN A 577 20.25 17.27 25.57
C GLN A 577 20.36 16.60 24.20
N SER A 578 19.23 16.24 23.58
CA SER A 578 19.19 15.68 22.23
C SER A 578 18.03 16.24 21.41
N PHE A 579 18.17 16.31 20.09
CA PHE A 579 17.06 16.64 19.19
C PHE A 579 17.09 15.88 17.87
N LEU A 580 15.92 15.78 17.24
CA LEU A 580 15.75 15.39 15.83
C LEU A 580 15.41 16.62 15.02
N MET A 581 16.08 16.79 13.88
CA MET A 581 15.67 17.75 12.87
C MET A 581 14.98 17.02 11.71
N TYR A 582 13.77 17.45 11.36
CA TYR A 582 12.95 16.76 10.37
C TYR A 582 12.08 17.72 9.57
N GLN A 583 11.50 17.25 8.47
CA GLN A 583 10.48 17.97 7.73
C GLN A 583 9.39 17.02 7.22
N ILE A 584 8.19 17.57 7.04
CA ILE A 584 7.03 16.81 6.58
C ILE A 584 6.71 17.22 5.14
N ARG A 585 6.72 16.24 4.23
CA ARG A 585 6.26 16.41 2.84
C ARG A 585 5.18 15.36 2.53
N GLY A 586 3.96 15.83 2.28
CA GLY A 586 2.80 14.94 2.10
C GLY A 586 2.56 14.10 3.36
N HIS A 587 2.67 12.78 3.25
CA HIS A 587 2.61 11.86 4.40
C HIS A 587 3.99 11.35 4.83
N SER A 588 5.09 11.93 4.36
CA SER A 588 6.45 11.50 4.70
C SER A 588 7.05 12.45 5.72
N TRP A 589 7.45 11.91 6.86
CA TRP A 589 8.15 12.60 7.93
C TRP A 589 9.62 12.18 7.83
N ILE A 590 10.46 13.10 7.41
CA ILE A 590 11.82 12.83 6.98
C ILE A 590 12.76 13.47 7.98
N VAL A 591 13.48 12.65 8.73
CA VAL A 591 14.56 13.04 9.64
C VAL A 591 15.83 13.23 8.81
N MET A 592 16.54 14.34 9.05
CA MET A 592 17.84 14.61 8.45
C MET A 592 18.94 14.19 9.42
N GLY A 593 19.78 13.26 8.99
CA GLY A 593 20.91 12.75 9.75
C GLY A 593 20.53 11.86 10.93
N ASP A 594 21.52 11.64 11.79
CA ASP A 594 21.34 11.02 13.09
C ASP A 594 20.69 12.02 14.07
N PRO A 595 20.12 11.57 15.20
CA PRO A 595 19.78 12.49 16.29
C PRO A 595 21.03 13.25 16.75
N VAL A 596 20.88 14.53 17.09
CA VAL A 596 21.99 15.39 17.54
C VAL A 596 21.97 15.42 19.06
N GLY A 597 23.12 15.21 19.72
CA GLY A 597 23.26 15.26 21.17
C GLY A 597 23.62 13.90 21.80
N ALA A 598 23.20 13.66 23.04
CA ALA A 598 23.58 12.48 23.81
C ALA A 598 23.04 11.16 23.24
N GLU A 599 23.93 10.26 22.79
CA GLU A 599 23.58 8.97 22.19
C GLU A 599 22.66 8.09 23.07
N SER A 600 22.77 8.21 24.39
CA SER A 600 21.93 7.48 25.35
C SER A 600 20.44 7.78 25.21
N GLU A 601 20.06 8.92 24.64
CA GLU A 601 18.67 9.35 24.48
C GLU A 601 18.10 9.10 23.06
N TRP A 602 18.94 8.69 22.11
CA TRP A 602 18.56 8.56 20.71
C TRP A 602 17.42 7.55 20.49
N SER A 603 17.46 6.43 21.22
CA SER A 603 16.43 5.38 21.16
C SER A 603 15.05 5.94 21.54
N ASP A 604 14.94 6.52 22.74
CA ASP A 604 13.66 7.02 23.27
C ASP A 604 13.11 8.15 22.40
N LEU A 605 13.99 9.02 21.90
CA LEU A 605 13.61 10.13 21.04
C LEU A 605 13.08 9.64 19.68
N LEU A 606 13.74 8.68 19.04
CA LEU A 606 13.28 8.09 17.78
C LEU A 606 12.00 7.27 17.96
N TRP A 607 11.83 6.56 19.08
CA TRP A 607 10.58 5.86 19.39
C TRP A 607 9.42 6.84 19.60
N THR A 608 9.63 7.90 20.37
CA THR A 608 8.65 8.98 20.55
C THR A 608 8.26 9.58 19.20
N PHE A 609 9.23 9.87 18.35
CA PHE A 609 8.98 10.36 16.99
C PHE A 609 8.21 9.34 16.15
N ARG A 610 8.57 8.05 16.22
CA ARG A 610 7.89 6.97 15.50
C ARG A 610 6.42 6.85 15.89
N GLU A 611 6.10 7.01 17.17
CA GLU A 611 4.73 7.00 17.68
C GLU A 611 3.94 8.21 17.17
N GLN A 612 4.53 9.41 17.17
CA GLN A 612 3.91 10.61 16.60
C GLN A 612 3.64 10.44 15.10
N VAL A 613 4.61 9.91 14.35
CA VAL A 613 4.46 9.61 12.93
C VAL A 613 3.35 8.58 12.70
N ASP A 614 3.27 7.51 13.50
CA ASP A 614 2.22 6.49 13.36
C ASP A 614 0.83 7.05 13.68
N ALA A 615 0.71 7.84 14.74
CA ALA A 615 -0.53 8.52 15.14
C ALA A 615 -1.00 9.52 14.07
N ALA A 616 -0.08 10.18 13.36
CA ALA A 616 -0.35 11.08 12.25
C ALA A 616 -0.56 10.36 10.90
N GLN A 617 -0.58 9.02 10.86
CA GLN A 617 -0.64 8.23 9.62
C GLN A 617 0.52 8.54 8.63
N GLY A 618 1.65 9.00 9.16
CA GLY A 618 2.85 9.33 8.41
C GLY A 618 3.74 8.13 8.11
N ARG A 619 4.73 8.38 7.26
CA ARG A 619 5.79 7.46 6.82
C ARG A 619 7.11 8.02 7.34
N LEU A 620 7.73 7.31 8.27
CA LEU A 620 9.04 7.69 8.80
C LEU A 620 10.14 7.38 7.78
N LEU A 621 10.98 8.36 7.49
CA LEU A 621 12.25 8.19 6.78
C LEU A 621 13.38 8.78 7.63
N LEU A 622 14.45 8.02 7.84
CA LEU A 622 15.72 8.53 8.34
C LEU A 622 16.65 8.66 7.14
N TYR A 623 17.11 9.88 6.86
CA TYR A 623 17.89 10.20 5.67
C TYR A 623 19.33 10.55 6.05
N GLN A 624 20.30 9.92 5.38
CA GLN A 624 21.75 10.07 5.64
C GLN A 624 22.18 9.68 7.07
N ILE A 625 21.59 8.61 7.61
CA ILE A 625 22.02 8.08 8.92
C ILE A 625 23.38 7.39 8.84
N SER A 626 24.14 7.43 9.93
CA SER A 626 25.42 6.74 10.06
C SER A 626 25.24 5.24 10.38
N ALA A 627 26.37 4.54 10.49
CA ALA A 627 26.41 3.17 10.98
C ALA A 627 25.93 3.05 12.45
N ALA A 628 26.12 4.10 13.27
CA ALA A 628 25.75 4.10 14.69
C ALA A 628 24.23 4.06 14.90
N ALA A 629 23.46 4.67 14.01
CA ALA A 629 22.00 4.67 14.06
C ALA A 629 21.34 3.43 13.44
N LEU A 630 22.12 2.49 12.86
CA LEU A 630 21.57 1.28 12.24
C LEU A 630 20.82 0.35 13.21
N PRO A 631 21.33 0.07 14.43
CA PRO A 631 20.58 -0.73 15.41
C PRO A 631 19.21 -0.11 15.71
N LEU A 632 19.15 1.20 15.89
CA LEU A 632 17.90 1.95 16.14
C LEU A 632 16.95 1.83 14.95
N ALA A 633 17.44 1.97 13.72
CA ALA A 633 16.63 1.79 12.52
C ALA A 633 16.05 0.38 12.39
N ILE A 634 16.80 -0.66 12.80
CA ILE A 634 16.33 -2.05 12.83
C ILE A 634 15.21 -2.21 13.87
N GLU A 635 15.39 -1.67 15.07
CA GLU A 635 14.39 -1.72 16.16
C GLU A 635 13.08 -1.03 15.78
N LEU A 636 13.16 0.10 15.07
CA LEU A 636 12.01 0.82 14.52
C LEU A 636 11.30 0.08 13.36
N GLY A 637 11.87 -1.05 12.91
CA GLY A 637 11.33 -1.88 11.84
C GLY A 637 11.52 -1.28 10.44
N LEU A 638 12.51 -0.42 10.25
CA LEU A 638 12.77 0.26 8.99
C LEU A 638 13.62 -0.59 8.05
N GLN A 639 13.33 -0.50 6.76
CA GLN A 639 14.18 -1.04 5.71
C GLN A 639 15.38 -0.12 5.51
N ILE A 640 16.59 -0.65 5.72
CA ILE A 640 17.85 0.08 5.56
C ILE A 640 18.40 -0.16 4.16
N THR A 641 18.86 0.91 3.52
CA THR A 641 19.55 0.87 2.22
C THR A 641 20.77 1.80 2.27
N LYS A 642 21.94 1.32 1.82
CA LYS A 642 23.12 2.18 1.66
C LYS A 642 22.84 3.25 0.62
N TYR A 643 23.12 4.50 0.98
CA TYR A 643 22.86 5.68 0.17
C TYR A 643 24.12 6.15 -0.56
N GLY A 644 25.27 6.09 0.11
CA GLY A 644 26.56 6.50 -0.42
C GLY A 644 27.61 6.50 0.70
N GLU A 645 28.67 7.26 0.51
CA GLU A 645 29.77 7.38 1.47
C GLU A 645 30.19 8.85 1.63
N GLU A 646 30.51 9.26 2.85
CA GLU A 646 31.16 10.53 3.18
C GLU A 646 32.69 10.35 3.15
N ALA A 647 33.40 11.41 2.80
CA ALA A 647 34.86 11.42 2.73
C ALA A 647 35.42 12.24 3.89
N HIS A 648 36.05 11.57 4.86
CA HIS A 648 36.72 12.20 6.01
C HIS A 648 38.23 12.19 5.82
N VAL A 649 38.86 13.35 5.86
CA VAL A 649 40.31 13.49 5.78
C VAL A 649 40.87 13.67 7.20
N PRO A 650 41.79 12.80 7.66
CA PRO A 650 42.42 12.96 8.96
C PRO A 650 43.39 14.15 8.92
N LEU A 651 43.10 15.20 9.69
CA LEU A 651 43.86 16.44 9.65
C LEU A 651 45.22 16.34 10.36
N ASP A 652 45.38 15.42 11.31
CA ASP A 652 46.67 15.11 11.95
C ASP A 652 47.72 14.59 10.96
N ARG A 653 47.28 13.90 9.91
CA ARG A 653 48.13 13.27 8.88
C ARG A 653 48.13 14.01 7.55
N PHE A 654 47.30 15.03 7.39
CA PHE A 654 47.21 15.77 6.14
C PHE A 654 48.53 16.50 5.85
N THR A 655 49.15 16.16 4.71
CA THR A 655 50.38 16.80 4.25
C THR A 655 50.40 16.92 2.73
N LEU A 656 51.08 17.95 2.23
CA LEU A 656 51.38 18.13 0.81
C LEU A 656 52.69 17.43 0.39
N ASP A 657 53.38 16.78 1.33
CA ASP A 657 54.62 16.06 1.07
C ASP A 657 54.35 14.67 0.48
N GLY A 658 55.34 14.12 -0.23
CA GLY A 658 55.23 12.80 -0.86
C GLY A 658 54.65 12.80 -2.29
N PRO A 659 54.56 11.62 -2.92
CA PRO A 659 54.13 11.47 -4.31
C PRO A 659 52.63 11.64 -4.51
N ASP A 660 51.80 11.20 -3.56
CA ASP A 660 50.34 11.18 -3.69
C ASP A 660 49.73 12.59 -3.69
N ALA A 661 50.36 13.54 -3.00
CA ALA A 661 49.96 14.95 -2.98
C ALA A 661 50.43 15.76 -4.22
N LYS A 662 51.07 15.13 -5.22
CA LYS A 662 51.58 15.81 -6.43
C LYS A 662 50.49 16.61 -7.17
N PRO A 663 49.25 16.10 -7.38
CA PRO A 663 48.19 16.88 -8.03
C PRO A 663 47.78 18.11 -7.23
N LEU A 664 47.66 17.98 -5.90
CA LEU A 664 47.29 19.08 -5.00
C LEU A 664 48.37 20.17 -4.97
N ARG A 665 49.66 19.80 -4.84
CA ARG A 665 50.78 20.76 -4.92
C ARG A 665 50.84 21.49 -6.26
N TYR A 666 50.55 20.80 -7.36
CA TYR A 666 50.53 21.44 -8.67
C TYR A 666 49.40 22.48 -8.75
N ALA A 667 48.20 22.14 -8.29
CA ALA A 667 47.06 23.04 -8.26
C ALA A 667 47.29 24.24 -7.33
N GLU A 668 47.84 24.01 -6.14
CA GLU A 668 48.19 25.06 -5.17
C GLU A 668 49.21 26.04 -5.76
N ARG A 669 50.38 25.56 -6.22
CA ARG A 669 51.39 26.43 -6.84
C ARG A 669 50.89 27.18 -8.06
N ARG A 670 50.01 26.56 -8.85
CA ARG A 670 49.42 27.18 -10.04
C ARG A 670 48.51 28.35 -9.64
N ALA A 671 47.61 28.13 -8.68
CA ALA A 671 46.70 29.15 -8.18
C ALA A 671 47.48 30.31 -7.53
N THR A 672 48.48 30.00 -6.70
CA THR A 672 49.36 30.99 -6.05
C THR A 672 50.10 31.85 -7.10
N ARG A 673 50.63 31.23 -8.16
CA ARG A 673 51.29 31.97 -9.26
C ARG A 673 50.35 32.88 -10.05
N GLU A 674 49.08 32.51 -10.14
CA GLU A 674 48.03 33.33 -10.77
C GLU A 674 47.44 34.39 -9.81
N GLY A 675 48.02 34.54 -8.61
CA GLY A 675 47.67 35.59 -7.66
C GLY A 675 46.53 35.24 -6.71
N ALA A 676 46.20 33.95 -6.55
CA ALA A 676 45.23 33.50 -5.55
C ALA A 676 45.78 33.64 -4.13
N THR A 677 44.95 34.15 -3.24
CA THR A 677 45.22 34.30 -1.80
C THR A 677 44.04 33.75 -1.01
N PHE A 678 44.32 33.12 0.13
CA PHE A 678 43.32 32.53 1.02
C PHE A 678 43.12 33.39 2.26
N ASP A 679 41.87 33.59 2.66
CA ASP A 679 41.52 34.32 3.89
C ASP A 679 40.29 33.69 4.56
N ILE A 680 40.21 33.82 5.89
CA ILE A 680 39.03 33.43 6.68
C ILE A 680 38.34 34.71 7.12
N VAL A 681 37.15 34.96 6.60
CA VAL A 681 36.30 36.05 7.06
C VAL A 681 35.50 35.56 8.27
N PRO A 682 35.70 36.11 9.48
CA PRO A 682 34.92 35.73 10.64
C PRO A 682 33.45 36.09 10.46
N ALA A 683 32.55 35.30 11.06
CA ALA A 683 31.10 35.51 11.00
C ALA A 683 30.68 36.97 11.29
N GLU A 684 31.30 37.60 12.30
CA GLU A 684 31.04 38.99 12.70
C GLU A 684 31.37 40.03 11.62
N LYS A 685 32.31 39.73 10.71
CA LYS A 685 32.76 40.63 9.64
C LYS A 685 32.12 40.28 8.29
N LEU A 686 31.32 39.21 8.23
CA LEU A 686 30.76 38.70 6.97
C LEU A 686 29.78 39.70 6.33
N ALA A 687 29.12 40.54 7.13
CA ALA A 687 28.23 41.59 6.63
C ALA A 687 28.92 42.54 5.64
N GLY A 688 30.22 42.80 5.81
CA GLY A 688 30.99 43.69 4.93
C GLY A 688 31.33 43.11 3.55
N VAL A 689 31.17 41.79 3.36
CA VAL A 689 31.45 41.10 2.09
C VAL A 689 30.23 40.34 1.54
N MET A 690 29.07 40.44 2.21
CA MET A 690 27.87 39.66 1.87
C MET A 690 27.39 39.89 0.44
N ASP A 691 27.43 41.13 -0.04
CA ASP A 691 27.03 41.49 -1.40
C ASP A 691 27.94 40.84 -2.45
N GLU A 692 29.26 40.81 -2.22
CA GLU A 692 30.21 40.11 -3.10
C GLU A 692 29.93 38.60 -3.14
N LEU A 693 29.61 38.00 -1.99
CA LEU A 693 29.27 36.57 -1.91
C LEU A 693 27.93 36.27 -2.63
N ALA A 694 26.95 37.16 -2.49
CA ALA A 694 25.65 37.05 -3.15
C ALA A 694 25.80 37.08 -4.68
N ASP A 695 26.66 37.95 -5.20
CA ASP A 695 26.97 38.04 -6.62
C ASP A 695 27.61 36.75 -7.16
N ILE A 696 28.61 36.20 -6.45
CA ILE A 696 29.24 34.93 -6.81
C ILE A 696 28.22 33.79 -6.81
N SER A 697 27.39 33.78 -5.78
CA SER A 697 26.32 32.80 -5.58
C SER A 697 25.29 32.82 -6.71
N ALA A 698 24.82 34.01 -7.10
CA ALA A 698 23.88 34.20 -8.20
C ALA A 698 24.49 33.79 -9.55
N HIS A 699 25.74 34.17 -9.79
CA HIS A 699 26.47 33.79 -11.01
C HIS A 699 26.62 32.27 -11.12
N TRP A 700 27.01 31.60 -10.03
CA TRP A 700 27.20 30.14 -10.00
C TRP A 700 25.91 29.38 -10.29
N LEU A 701 24.78 29.82 -9.73
CA LEU A 701 23.46 29.23 -9.98
C LEU A 701 23.03 29.41 -11.44
N ALA A 702 23.24 30.61 -12.01
CA ALA A 702 22.90 30.93 -13.39
C ALA A 702 23.73 30.09 -14.38
N ALA A 703 25.05 30.01 -14.18
CA ALA A 703 25.96 29.24 -15.03
C ALA A 703 25.61 27.74 -15.06
N LYS A 704 25.20 27.18 -13.92
CA LYS A 704 24.82 25.76 -13.81
C LYS A 704 23.34 25.48 -14.15
N ARG A 705 22.54 26.51 -14.45
CA ARG A 705 21.06 26.43 -14.59
C ARG A 705 20.41 25.70 -13.41
N HIS A 706 20.93 25.95 -12.21
CA HIS A 706 20.43 25.32 -10.98
C HIS A 706 19.52 26.27 -10.21
N ARG A 707 18.62 25.70 -9.43
CA ARG A 707 17.84 26.40 -8.40
C ARG A 707 18.43 26.07 -7.04
N GLU A 708 18.19 26.96 -6.07
CA GLU A 708 18.50 26.66 -4.68
C GLU A 708 17.80 25.38 -4.24
N LYS A 709 18.52 24.60 -3.44
CA LYS A 709 18.01 23.40 -2.78
C LYS A 709 17.78 23.71 -1.31
N GLY A 710 17.22 22.76 -0.60
CA GLY A 710 17.08 22.85 0.85
C GLY A 710 17.14 21.49 1.51
N PHE A 711 16.73 21.48 2.77
CA PHE A 711 16.64 20.35 3.67
C PHE A 711 17.99 19.74 4.05
N SER A 712 18.68 19.13 3.08
CA SER A 712 19.95 18.42 3.27
C SER A 712 21.19 19.21 2.85
N VAL A 713 20.99 20.45 2.40
CA VAL A 713 22.04 21.39 1.97
C VAL A 713 21.58 22.77 2.37
N GLY A 714 22.51 23.65 2.73
CA GLY A 714 22.19 25.06 2.94
C GLY A 714 21.78 25.76 1.64
N ARG A 715 21.28 26.98 1.82
CA ARG A 715 20.96 27.92 0.74
C ARG A 715 21.67 29.23 1.01
N PHE A 716 21.95 30.01 -0.03
CA PHE A 716 22.51 31.33 0.18
C PHE A 716 21.43 32.26 0.77
N ASP A 717 21.44 32.37 2.09
CA ASP A 717 20.54 33.20 2.88
C ASP A 717 21.43 33.99 3.86
N PRO A 718 21.42 35.34 3.82
CA PRO A 718 22.28 36.14 4.69
C PRO A 718 22.14 35.81 6.17
N ALA A 719 20.94 35.44 6.64
CA ALA A 719 20.72 35.04 8.03
C ALA A 719 21.43 33.71 8.35
N TYR A 720 21.36 32.74 7.45
CA TYR A 720 22.07 31.47 7.59
C TYR A 720 23.59 31.65 7.53
N MET A 721 24.08 32.44 6.56
CA MET A 721 25.50 32.71 6.36
C MET A 721 26.14 33.41 7.57
N ALA A 722 25.41 34.31 8.23
CA ALA A 722 25.89 35.05 9.40
C ALA A 722 26.22 34.16 10.62
N HIS A 723 25.80 32.88 10.63
CA HIS A 723 26.18 31.95 11.69
C HIS A 723 27.60 31.38 11.55
N PHE A 724 28.24 31.53 10.39
CA PHE A 724 29.47 30.81 10.07
C PHE A 724 30.59 31.73 9.61
N ASP A 725 31.82 31.32 9.92
CA ASP A 725 33.00 31.88 9.25
C ASP A 725 33.00 31.43 7.79
N CYS A 726 33.62 32.23 6.93
CA CYS A 726 33.65 31.96 5.49
C CYS A 726 35.09 31.95 4.99
N ALA A 727 35.49 30.82 4.40
CA ALA A 727 36.74 30.71 3.66
C ALA A 727 36.56 31.39 2.30
N VAL A 728 37.44 32.33 1.96
CA VAL A 728 37.37 33.05 0.68
C VAL A 728 38.70 32.94 -0.05
N VAL A 729 38.62 32.85 -1.38
CA VAL A 729 39.80 32.97 -2.25
C VAL A 729 39.71 34.28 -3.02
N ARG A 730 40.76 35.09 -2.91
CA ARG A 730 40.89 36.36 -3.63
C ARG A 730 41.93 36.26 -4.73
N VAL A 731 41.60 36.78 -5.91
CA VAL A 731 42.53 36.94 -7.04
C VAL A 731 42.58 38.42 -7.36
N GLN A 732 43.77 39.02 -7.33
CA GLN A 732 43.97 40.47 -7.53
C GLN A 732 43.08 41.34 -6.61
N GLY A 733 42.86 40.88 -5.36
CA GLY A 733 42.07 41.58 -4.33
C GLY A 733 40.57 41.29 -4.34
N ARG A 734 40.02 40.71 -5.41
CA ARG A 734 38.58 40.40 -5.56
C ARG A 734 38.26 38.97 -5.12
N ILE A 735 37.15 38.74 -4.40
CA ILE A 735 36.69 37.39 -4.07
C ILE A 735 36.20 36.67 -5.34
N VAL A 736 36.73 35.49 -5.61
CA VAL A 736 36.36 34.66 -6.77
C VAL A 736 35.70 33.33 -6.38
N ALA A 737 35.94 32.86 -5.15
CA ALA A 737 35.33 31.65 -4.60
C ALA A 737 35.15 31.79 -3.09
N PHE A 738 34.13 31.12 -2.55
CA PHE A 738 33.89 31.08 -1.12
C PHE A 738 33.32 29.73 -0.66
N ALA A 739 33.52 29.42 0.62
CA ALA A 739 32.84 28.34 1.30
C ALA A 739 32.52 28.70 2.76
N ASN A 740 31.28 28.50 3.20
CA ASN A 740 30.95 28.64 4.63
C ASN A 740 31.46 27.42 5.41
N ILE A 741 31.94 27.66 6.62
CA ILE A 741 32.65 26.67 7.41
C ILE A 741 31.74 26.15 8.52
N TRP A 742 31.44 24.86 8.48
CA TRP A 742 30.80 24.17 9.58
C TRP A 742 31.84 23.65 10.57
N LYS A 743 31.65 23.99 11.84
CA LYS A 743 32.52 23.63 12.95
C LYS A 743 31.74 22.89 14.03
N THR A 744 32.35 21.91 14.67
CA THR A 744 31.87 21.37 15.95
C THR A 744 32.53 22.12 17.12
N GLN A 745 31.86 22.17 18.27
CA GLN A 745 32.40 22.88 19.45
C GLN A 745 33.57 22.14 20.08
N ASP A 746 33.55 20.81 20.04
CA ASP A 746 34.60 19.91 20.55
C ASP A 746 35.81 19.78 19.61
N ARG A 747 35.77 20.43 18.43
CA ARG A 747 36.78 20.34 17.37
C ARG A 747 37.00 18.92 16.82
N SER A 748 36.03 18.02 16.97
CA SER A 748 36.07 16.70 16.33
C SER A 748 36.14 16.80 14.81
N GLU A 749 35.32 17.66 14.20
CA GLU A 749 35.09 17.69 12.75
C GLU A 749 34.94 19.12 12.22
N LEU A 750 35.53 19.35 11.05
CA LEU A 750 35.42 20.55 10.24
C LEU A 750 34.83 20.19 8.88
N SER A 751 33.97 21.03 8.31
CA SER A 751 33.31 20.75 7.02
C SER A 751 32.93 22.04 6.30
N VAL A 752 32.44 21.90 5.07
CA VAL A 752 31.86 22.98 4.28
C VAL A 752 30.47 22.58 3.77
N ASP A 753 29.60 23.55 3.58
CA ASP A 753 28.25 23.33 3.05
C ASP A 753 28.08 23.96 1.67
N LEU A 754 27.96 25.28 1.63
CA LEU A 754 28.00 26.04 0.39
C LEU A 754 29.45 26.19 -0.03
N MET A 755 29.72 25.85 -1.27
CA MET A 755 30.99 26.06 -1.93
C MET A 755 30.69 26.57 -3.34
N ARG A 756 30.92 27.85 -3.57
CA ARG A 756 30.55 28.52 -4.83
C ARG A 756 31.72 29.32 -5.36
N HIS A 757 31.78 29.46 -6.68
CA HIS A 757 32.87 30.12 -7.37
C HIS A 757 32.37 30.79 -8.66
N ARG A 758 33.15 31.74 -9.16
CA ARG A 758 32.95 32.31 -10.49
C ARG A 758 33.58 31.43 -11.56
N ASP A 759 33.15 31.58 -12.81
CA ASP A 759 33.71 30.84 -13.95
C ASP A 759 35.07 31.40 -14.41
N ASP A 760 35.39 32.65 -14.02
CA ASP A 760 36.64 33.35 -14.33
C ASP A 760 37.78 33.01 -13.36
N MET A 761 37.60 32.04 -12.45
CA MET A 761 38.63 31.66 -11.48
C MET A 761 39.81 30.89 -12.14
N PRO A 762 41.05 31.10 -11.67
CA PRO A 762 42.22 30.31 -12.02
C PRO A 762 42.01 28.80 -11.92
N TYR A 763 42.69 28.04 -12.79
CA TYR A 763 42.70 26.58 -12.68
C TYR A 763 43.36 26.14 -11.36
N GLY A 764 42.68 25.28 -10.61
CA GLY A 764 43.15 24.78 -9.32
C GLY A 764 42.68 25.58 -8.10
N THR A 765 41.90 26.66 -8.29
CA THR A 765 41.38 27.50 -7.18
C THR A 765 40.62 26.71 -6.11
N MET A 766 39.82 25.71 -6.50
CA MET A 766 39.07 24.88 -5.54
C MET A 766 39.96 23.95 -4.73
N ASP A 767 40.96 23.35 -5.37
CA ASP A 767 41.95 22.50 -4.70
C ASP A 767 42.77 23.37 -3.72
N PHE A 768 43.16 24.59 -4.14
CA PHE A 768 43.79 25.59 -3.31
C PHE A 768 42.95 25.97 -2.08
N LEU A 769 41.64 26.22 -2.26
CA LEU A 769 40.71 26.52 -1.17
C LEU A 769 40.69 25.39 -0.13
N PHE A 770 40.49 24.14 -0.56
CA PHE A 770 40.44 23.00 0.37
C PHE A 770 41.77 22.74 1.05
N VAL A 771 42.89 22.81 0.34
CA VAL A 771 44.23 22.63 0.92
C VAL A 771 44.49 23.63 2.04
N HIS A 772 44.24 24.92 1.79
CA HIS A 772 44.44 25.95 2.81
C HIS A 772 43.44 25.87 3.95
N LEU A 773 42.18 25.48 3.67
CA LEU A 773 41.18 25.27 4.71
C LEU A 773 41.51 24.08 5.61
N MET A 774 42.03 22.97 5.06
CA MET A 774 42.50 21.82 5.83
C MET A 774 43.72 22.18 6.68
N GLN A 775 44.69 22.92 6.12
CA GLN A 775 45.83 23.44 6.89
C GLN A 775 45.40 24.38 8.01
N TRP A 776 44.42 25.25 7.75
CA TRP A 776 43.83 26.11 8.78
C TRP A 776 43.15 25.27 9.86
N GLY A 777 42.35 24.27 9.49
CA GLY A 777 41.70 23.35 10.43
C GLY A 777 42.71 22.58 11.29
N GLN A 778 43.79 22.10 10.68
CA GLN A 778 44.91 21.44 11.36
C GLN A 778 45.57 22.40 12.38
N ALA A 779 45.81 23.65 12.00
CA ALA A 779 46.37 24.67 12.90
C ALA A 779 45.43 25.04 14.06
N GLN A 780 44.11 24.95 13.85
CA GLN A 780 43.10 25.15 14.90
C GLN A 780 42.88 23.89 15.77
N GLY A 781 43.52 22.76 15.44
CA GLY A 781 43.44 21.51 16.20
C GLY A 781 42.17 20.69 15.94
N TYR A 782 41.58 20.77 14.75
CA TYR A 782 40.48 19.87 14.36
C TYR A 782 41.00 18.47 14.04
N GLY A 783 40.24 17.43 14.39
CA GLY A 783 40.60 16.04 14.10
C GLY A 783 40.36 15.63 12.65
N TRP A 784 39.17 15.93 12.12
CA TRP A 784 38.73 15.49 10.79
C TRP A 784 38.25 16.65 9.92
N PHE A 785 38.42 16.50 8.60
CA PHE A 785 37.78 17.33 7.60
C PHE A 785 36.81 16.52 6.73
N ASN A 786 35.51 16.83 6.79
CA ASN A 786 34.49 16.18 5.98
C ASN A 786 34.33 16.92 4.63
N LEU A 787 34.65 16.23 3.53
CA LEU A 787 34.47 16.74 2.15
C LEU A 787 33.02 16.57 1.65
N GLY A 788 32.13 16.06 2.49
CA GLY A 788 30.74 15.75 2.22
C GLY A 788 30.52 14.41 1.50
N MET A 789 29.27 14.16 1.13
CA MET A 789 28.83 12.90 0.52
C MET A 789 29.27 12.69 -0.94
N ALA A 790 29.55 11.44 -1.29
CA ALA A 790 29.59 10.92 -2.65
C ALA A 790 28.40 9.92 -2.83
N PRO A 791 27.27 10.38 -3.38
CA PRO A 791 26.06 9.56 -3.52
C PRO A 791 26.32 8.29 -4.32
N LEU A 792 25.65 7.20 -3.93
CA LEU A 792 25.67 5.89 -4.60
C LEU A 792 27.04 5.21 -4.70
N SER A 793 28.08 5.81 -4.12
CA SER A 793 29.41 5.24 -4.09
C SER A 793 29.52 4.09 -3.08
N GLY A 794 30.40 3.13 -3.37
CA GLY A 794 30.52 1.89 -2.58
C GLY A 794 29.31 0.94 -2.69
N LEU A 795 28.43 1.12 -3.68
CA LEU A 795 27.35 0.18 -4.02
C LEU A 795 27.85 -0.86 -5.03
N GLU A 796 28.00 -2.11 -4.61
CA GLU A 796 28.35 -3.19 -5.52
C GLU A 796 27.11 -3.84 -6.14
N ALA A 797 27.07 -3.90 -7.47
CA ALA A 797 26.00 -4.57 -8.23
C ALA A 797 26.17 -6.10 -8.22
N ARG A 798 26.20 -6.73 -7.03
CA ARG A 798 26.25 -8.20 -6.93
C ARG A 798 24.88 -8.82 -7.25
N ARG A 799 24.90 -10.04 -7.80
CA ARG A 799 23.71 -10.76 -8.31
C ARG A 799 22.60 -11.00 -7.28
N LEU A 800 22.94 -11.08 -5.99
CA LEU A 800 21.99 -11.28 -4.88
C LEU A 800 21.69 -9.97 -4.12
N ALA A 801 22.23 -8.84 -4.58
CA ALA A 801 22.02 -7.57 -3.90
C ALA A 801 20.55 -7.11 -4.04
N PRO A 802 19.99 -6.42 -3.04
CA PRO A 802 18.62 -5.92 -3.08
C PRO A 802 18.31 -5.12 -4.35
N LEU A 803 17.03 -5.10 -4.73
CA LEU A 803 16.57 -4.42 -5.95
C LEU A 803 16.98 -2.94 -5.98
N TRP A 804 17.03 -2.30 -4.81
CA TRP A 804 17.48 -0.92 -4.64
C TRP A 804 18.97 -0.71 -4.81
N SER A 805 19.84 -1.60 -4.34
CA SER A 805 21.28 -1.45 -4.56
C SER A 805 21.63 -1.64 -6.04
N ARG A 806 20.87 -2.49 -6.76
CA ARG A 806 21.00 -2.65 -8.21
C ARG A 806 20.50 -1.44 -8.99
N LEU A 807 19.37 -0.85 -8.59
CA LEU A 807 18.87 0.40 -9.18
C LEU A 807 19.81 1.57 -8.88
N GLY A 808 20.33 1.66 -7.65
CA GLY A 808 21.32 2.66 -7.24
C GLY A 808 22.63 2.52 -8.00
N ALA A 809 23.16 1.30 -8.14
CA ALA A 809 24.36 1.05 -8.96
C ALA A 809 24.12 1.34 -10.45
N MET A 810 22.92 1.04 -10.97
CA MET A 810 22.55 1.38 -12.35
C MET A 810 22.43 2.90 -12.55
N LEU A 811 21.86 3.63 -11.59
CA LEU A 811 21.80 5.10 -11.58
C LEU A 811 23.19 5.73 -11.42
N TYR A 812 24.11 5.11 -10.66
CA TYR A 812 25.50 5.56 -10.57
C TYR A 812 26.23 5.38 -11.90
N GLN A 813 26.06 4.22 -12.55
CA GLN A 813 26.70 3.89 -13.84
C GLN A 813 26.09 4.63 -15.05
N HIS A 814 24.78 4.92 -15.03
CA HIS A 814 24.06 5.52 -16.17
C HIS A 814 23.58 6.96 -15.91
N GLY A 815 23.71 7.48 -14.69
CA GLY A 815 23.25 8.82 -14.28
C GLY A 815 24.21 9.96 -14.64
N ASN A 816 25.26 9.67 -15.42
CA ASN A 816 26.27 10.64 -15.88
C ASN A 816 25.67 11.87 -16.59
N ALA A 817 24.42 11.78 -17.07
CA ALA A 817 23.70 12.88 -17.71
C ALA A 817 22.93 13.81 -16.74
N LEU A 818 22.73 13.43 -15.47
CA LEU A 818 21.91 14.19 -14.52
C LEU A 818 22.69 14.72 -13.30
N TYR A 819 23.76 14.03 -12.89
CA TYR A 819 24.69 14.48 -11.83
C TYR A 819 26.02 13.74 -12.02
N GLY A 820 27.13 14.47 -12.17
CA GLY A 820 28.47 13.92 -12.38
C GLY A 820 29.08 13.25 -11.14
N PHE A 821 28.44 12.20 -10.61
CA PHE A 821 28.78 11.57 -9.33
C PHE A 821 30.13 10.84 -9.34
N GLU A 822 30.52 10.22 -10.47
CA GLU A 822 31.80 9.52 -10.61
C GLU A 822 32.98 10.51 -10.57
N GLY A 823 32.82 11.68 -11.19
CA GLY A 823 33.78 12.78 -11.10
C GLY A 823 33.91 13.38 -9.70
N LEU A 824 32.81 13.37 -8.91
CA LEU A 824 32.82 13.89 -7.54
C LEU A 824 33.59 12.98 -6.57
N ARG A 825 33.46 11.65 -6.69
CA ARG A 825 34.27 10.71 -5.91
C ARG A 825 35.75 10.82 -6.28
N ALA A 826 36.06 10.77 -7.58
CA ALA A 826 37.43 10.89 -8.05
C ALA A 826 38.09 12.22 -7.66
N TYR A 827 37.30 13.30 -7.57
CA TYR A 827 37.76 14.58 -7.04
C TYR A 827 38.19 14.48 -5.57
N LYS A 828 37.35 13.86 -4.72
CA LYS A 828 37.60 13.70 -3.28
C LYS A 828 38.74 12.74 -2.97
N GLU A 829 38.91 11.70 -3.78
CA GLU A 829 39.96 10.69 -3.61
C GLU A 829 41.38 11.30 -3.61
N LYS A 830 41.58 12.45 -4.28
CA LYS A 830 42.87 13.17 -4.31
C LYS A 830 43.35 13.60 -2.92
N PHE A 831 42.44 13.75 -1.96
CA PHE A 831 42.75 14.13 -0.58
C PHE A 831 43.00 12.91 0.32
N SER A 832 43.03 11.69 -0.25
CA SER A 832 43.18 10.43 0.46
C SER A 832 42.23 10.28 1.68
N PRO A 833 40.91 10.43 1.49
CA PRO A 833 39.96 10.36 2.59
C PRO A 833 39.70 8.92 3.05
N GLU A 834 39.28 8.78 4.30
CA GLU A 834 38.59 7.61 4.82
C GLU A 834 37.10 7.70 4.45
N TRP A 835 36.54 6.60 3.94
CA TRP A 835 35.18 6.57 3.41
C TRP A 835 34.19 5.95 4.41
N ASP A 836 33.24 6.75 4.89
CA ASP A 836 32.22 6.32 5.83
C ASP A 836 30.86 6.13 5.17
N ALA A 837 30.26 4.94 5.35
CA ALA A 837 28.96 4.65 4.78
C ALA A 837 27.83 5.47 5.42
N ARG A 838 26.91 5.93 4.56
CA ARG A 838 25.65 6.56 4.94
C ARG A 838 24.46 5.78 4.38
N PHE A 839 23.37 5.78 5.13
CA PHE A 839 22.20 4.96 4.85
C PHE A 839 20.92 5.79 4.80
N VAL A 840 19.92 5.26 4.13
CA VAL A 840 18.53 5.69 4.26
C VAL A 840 17.74 4.54 4.88
N ALA A 841 16.98 4.83 5.92
CA ALA A 841 16.08 3.87 6.56
C ALA A 841 14.63 4.34 6.43
N GLY A 842 13.75 3.50 5.88
CA GLY A 842 12.35 3.89 5.65
C GLY A 842 11.35 2.74 5.70
N PRO A 843 10.08 2.97 5.35
CA PRO A 843 9.06 1.94 5.38
C PRO A 843 9.36 0.85 4.35
N GLN A 844 8.89 -0.37 4.56
CA GLN A 844 9.14 -1.46 3.61
C GLN A 844 8.32 -1.33 2.31
N GLY A 845 8.86 -1.85 1.21
CA GLY A 845 8.13 -2.09 -0.04
C GLY A 845 7.82 -0.83 -0.87
N LEU A 846 6.64 -0.78 -1.51
CA LEU A 846 6.23 0.34 -2.38
C LEU A 846 6.10 1.68 -1.64
N THR A 847 5.89 1.61 -0.33
CA THR A 847 5.84 2.79 0.55
C THR A 847 7.20 3.49 0.59
N PHE A 848 8.31 2.74 0.59
CA PHE A 848 9.66 3.29 0.51
C PHE A 848 9.85 4.18 -0.71
N ALA A 849 9.46 3.67 -1.89
CA ALA A 849 9.61 4.38 -3.16
C ALA A 849 8.85 5.72 -3.16
N ARG A 850 7.63 5.73 -2.62
CA ARG A 850 6.85 6.98 -2.47
C ARG A 850 7.54 7.96 -1.53
N THR A 851 8.12 7.47 -0.45
CA THR A 851 8.81 8.30 0.53
C THR A 851 10.10 8.91 -0.03
N LEU A 852 10.81 8.19 -0.90
CA LEU A 852 11.95 8.74 -1.64
C LEU A 852 11.56 9.83 -2.66
N ILE A 853 10.41 9.70 -3.31
CA ILE A 853 9.88 10.75 -4.19
C ILE A 853 9.58 12.02 -3.37
N ASP A 854 8.99 11.86 -2.20
CA ASP A 854 8.73 13.00 -1.30
C ASP A 854 10.03 13.65 -0.81
N LEU A 855 11.05 12.84 -0.50
CA LEU A 855 12.40 13.33 -0.17
C LEU A 855 13.01 14.11 -1.33
N GLN A 856 12.96 13.59 -2.56
CA GLN A 856 13.50 14.28 -3.72
C GLN A 856 12.78 15.62 -3.96
N ALA A 857 11.46 15.64 -3.81
CA ALA A 857 10.67 16.85 -3.93
C ALA A 857 11.02 17.86 -2.83
N LEU A 858 11.25 17.39 -1.59
CA LEU A 858 11.63 18.21 -0.45
C LEU A 858 13.01 18.87 -0.65
N VAL A 859 14.01 18.09 -1.09
CA VAL A 859 15.36 18.59 -1.39
C VAL A 859 15.32 19.55 -2.60
N GLY A 860 14.46 19.29 -3.58
CA GLY A 860 14.33 20.10 -4.79
C GLY A 860 13.45 21.35 -4.67
N SER A 861 12.65 21.49 -3.60
CA SER A 861 11.68 22.58 -3.47
C SER A 861 12.24 23.92 -2.95
N GLY A 862 13.52 24.01 -2.59
CA GLY A 862 14.15 25.29 -2.24
C GLY A 862 13.50 26.06 -1.08
N GLY A 863 12.74 25.40 -0.21
CA GLY A 863 11.98 26.02 0.88
C GLY A 863 10.77 26.83 0.41
N GLY A 864 9.59 26.18 0.38
CA GLY A 864 8.29 26.75 0.00
C GLY A 864 7.21 25.68 -0.08
#